data_AF-A0A3M2GZN1-F1
#
_entry.id   AF-A0A3M2GZN1-F1
#
_cell.length_a   1.000
_cell.length_b   1.000
_cell.length_c   1.000
_cell.angle_alpha   90.00
_cell.angle_beta   90.00
_cell.angle_gamma   90.00
#
_symmetry.space_group_name_H-M   'P 1'
#
loop_
_entity.id
_entity.type
_entity.pdbx_description
1 polymer ?
#
loop_
_entity_poly.entity_id
_entity_poly.type
_entity_poly.pdbx_seq_one_letter_code
_entity_poly.pdbx_strand_id
1 'polypeptide(L)'
;MWRVVYTGQRPQKENIALDRIMLDLRAEGKIPSTIRFLQFKPECVLIGFHQAVEQEVRLEYTQREGIEVGRRITGGGAIYFDETQIGWEVIGNLEELGSISYEELTRKICTGVAKGLQKLGIKAEFRPRNDIEVEGRKISGTGGVFEGKFFLYQGTVLMDFNVERMLKSLQIPVEKLTSKGIKSAEDRVEWVKRLLGYIPQKEKIFEAILEGLEEELGIETQWGELTEEERKLLEEREEYFGSEEWIYHVKKAPQGEEMLFGIYRCLGGTFRVSTKVDGSVLQQIIINGDFFVKPQRLIYDLEAYLKHTPIQDVERRVREFFSSREWEGLNLSVEDFVEAVLFPLRKVEGLELGMEKKRLNNIIASIGGGLIENLASAKVMLLPYCAKPRWCDYRHLDDCGECGGCTVGDAYRLAYQKGMIPITITSFELLRDTLLWCAQEGYTYVGHCCYEFYEKRYEIFRKASEIGAKGVLFDIVGTTCYSLGVEEEERAYHGEFTVELDLMKEELYMSMEMKEDVEGSHTRKEQSFTLSPYFEDFKPSYYKIPKAVPTPQEDRTRTSMQKEVFRGEATIGEKTVPYREALELLARCIRESERPTLVIGPLLFWDFGEVELQDKAIKLRELIEKVGRFNVKVLPDYRPKLKKYDPAVEMDPPNPHHAVLHGRHDLTLLVGVHCYRTDFVIRLLKKHTDTKIATLCGLYGHPEAHLSTSFTDAQKLEDLIKLL
;
A
#
# COMPACT_ATOMS: atom_id res chain seq x y z
N MET A 1 19.00 49.75 -4.73
CA MET A 1 19.11 49.21 -6.10
C MET A 1 19.69 47.81 -6.03
N TRP A 2 18.98 46.83 -6.58
CA TRP A 2 19.34 45.41 -6.63
C TRP A 2 20.05 45.11 -7.94
N ARG A 3 21.06 44.23 -7.93
CA ARG A 3 21.82 43.85 -9.12
C ARG A 3 21.08 42.75 -9.88
N VAL A 4 21.09 42.79 -11.21
CA VAL A 4 20.60 41.70 -12.08
C VAL A 4 21.77 41.12 -12.86
N VAL A 5 21.89 39.79 -12.87
CA VAL A 5 22.90 39.09 -13.66
C VAL A 5 22.29 37.92 -14.44
N TYR A 6 22.80 37.66 -15.63
CA TYR A 6 22.53 36.42 -16.38
C TYR A 6 23.84 35.65 -16.52
N THR A 7 23.89 34.43 -15.99
CA THR A 7 25.12 33.63 -15.95
C THR A 7 25.27 32.68 -17.14
N GLY A 8 24.28 32.61 -18.03
CA GLY A 8 24.33 31.74 -19.21
C GLY A 8 23.94 30.29 -18.93
N GLN A 9 24.24 29.42 -19.89
CA GLN A 9 24.17 27.96 -19.74
C GLN A 9 25.47 27.46 -19.11
N ARG A 10 25.37 26.75 -17.99
CA ARG A 10 26.52 26.22 -17.25
C ARG A 10 26.28 24.79 -16.76
N PRO A 11 27.35 23.99 -16.53
CA PRO A 11 27.25 22.71 -15.85
C PRO A 11 26.67 22.85 -14.45
N GLN A 12 26.16 21.76 -13.88
CA GLN A 12 25.51 21.82 -12.56
C GLN A 12 26.45 22.36 -11.47
N LYS A 13 27.71 21.94 -11.49
CA LYS A 13 28.70 22.27 -10.45
C LYS A 13 28.94 23.77 -10.33
N GLU A 14 28.94 24.48 -11.45
CA GLU A 14 29.19 25.93 -11.49
C GLU A 14 27.98 26.71 -10.99
N ASN A 15 26.77 26.34 -11.43
CA ASN A 15 25.55 27.00 -10.99
C ASN A 15 25.38 26.86 -9.48
N ILE A 16 25.52 25.64 -8.93
CA ILE A 16 25.42 25.39 -7.49
C ILE A 16 26.53 26.08 -6.69
N ALA A 17 27.76 26.13 -7.22
CA ALA A 17 28.83 26.87 -6.56
C ALA A 17 28.48 28.36 -6.42
N LEU A 18 27.95 28.96 -7.49
CA LEU A 18 27.51 30.35 -7.47
C LEU A 18 26.33 30.59 -6.52
N ASP A 19 25.40 29.64 -6.34
CA ASP A 19 24.33 29.75 -5.32
C ASP A 19 24.94 30.03 -3.95
N ARG A 20 25.94 29.22 -3.57
CA ARG A 20 26.62 29.33 -2.28
C ARG A 20 27.44 30.60 -2.19
N ILE A 21 28.25 30.88 -3.21
CA ILE A 21 29.14 32.04 -3.25
C ILE A 21 28.35 33.34 -3.13
N MET A 22 27.28 33.50 -3.90
CA MET A 22 26.48 34.73 -3.84
C MET A 22 25.77 34.89 -2.50
N LEU A 23 25.26 33.79 -1.92
CA LEU A 23 24.66 33.84 -0.59
C LEU A 23 25.69 34.25 0.48
N ASP A 24 26.87 33.63 0.47
CA ASP A 24 27.98 33.93 1.40
C ASP A 24 28.43 35.40 1.25
N LEU A 25 28.73 35.85 0.03
CA LEU A 25 29.20 37.21 -0.23
C LEU A 25 28.13 38.26 0.10
N ARG A 26 26.85 37.92 -0.09
CA ARG A 26 25.75 38.80 0.30
C ARG A 26 25.67 38.93 1.82
N ALA A 27 25.85 37.81 2.54
CA ALA A 27 25.89 37.78 4.00
C ALA A 27 27.08 38.57 4.57
N GLU A 28 28.22 38.55 3.87
CA GLU A 28 29.42 39.35 4.18
C GLU A 28 29.30 40.84 3.77
N GLY A 29 28.23 41.22 3.06
CA GLY A 29 28.03 42.58 2.57
C GLY A 29 28.95 43.00 1.42
N LYS A 30 29.58 42.03 0.73
CA LYS A 30 30.51 42.26 -0.38
C LYS A 30 29.82 42.44 -1.73
N ILE A 31 28.60 41.93 -1.87
CA ILE A 31 27.75 42.13 -3.05
C ILE A 31 26.38 42.72 -2.64
N PRO A 32 25.71 43.48 -3.52
CA PRO A 32 24.33 43.89 -3.31
C PRO A 32 23.38 42.68 -3.40
N SER A 33 22.16 42.84 -2.89
CA SER A 33 21.07 41.90 -3.19
C SER A 33 20.93 41.75 -4.70
N THR A 34 20.81 40.51 -5.16
CA THR A 34 21.01 40.13 -6.56
C THR A 34 19.84 39.28 -7.05
N ILE A 35 19.32 39.59 -8.24
CA ILE A 35 18.47 38.71 -9.04
C ILE A 35 19.36 38.03 -10.09
N ARG A 36 19.37 36.71 -10.12
CA ARG A 36 20.15 35.94 -11.08
C ARG A 36 19.24 35.12 -11.99
N PHE A 37 19.48 35.21 -13.29
CA PHE A 37 18.94 34.27 -14.27
C PHE A 37 20.02 33.29 -14.71
N LEU A 38 19.66 32.01 -14.85
CA LEU A 38 20.60 30.94 -15.20
C LEU A 38 19.95 29.85 -16.06
N GLN A 39 20.78 29.01 -16.66
CA GLN A 39 20.37 27.79 -17.35
C GLN A 39 21.41 26.69 -17.13
N PHE A 40 21.01 25.43 -17.32
CA PHE A 40 21.90 24.28 -17.19
C PHE A 40 22.30 23.73 -18.56
N LYS A 41 23.56 23.33 -18.68
CA LYS A 41 24.10 22.58 -19.82
C LYS A 41 25.32 21.75 -19.39
N PRO A 42 25.28 20.42 -19.54
CA PRO A 42 24.19 19.60 -20.08
C PRO A 42 22.94 19.57 -19.18
N GLU A 43 21.88 18.88 -19.60
CA GLU A 43 20.72 18.58 -18.76
C GLU A 43 21.16 17.92 -17.44
N CYS A 44 20.44 18.18 -16.35
CA CYS A 44 20.80 17.62 -15.04
C CYS A 44 19.60 17.21 -14.18
N VAL A 45 19.86 16.28 -13.27
CA VAL A 45 19.02 15.99 -12.11
C VAL A 45 19.66 16.66 -10.90
N LEU A 46 18.90 17.49 -10.20
CA LEU A 46 19.34 18.14 -8.98
C LEU A 46 18.58 17.55 -7.80
N ILE A 47 19.30 16.95 -6.85
CA ILE A 47 18.71 16.44 -5.60
C ILE A 47 18.74 17.49 -4.49
N GLY A 48 17.79 17.42 -3.57
CA GLY A 48 17.76 18.28 -2.39
C GLY A 48 18.86 17.95 -1.40
N PHE A 49 19.19 18.92 -0.54
CA PHE A 49 20.34 18.84 0.35
C PHE A 49 20.33 17.61 1.27
N HIS A 50 19.18 17.20 1.82
CA HIS A 50 19.05 16.06 2.74
C HIS A 50 18.65 14.74 2.05
N GLN A 51 18.66 14.67 0.72
CA GLN A 51 18.29 13.46 -0.02
C GLN A 51 19.50 12.57 -0.34
N ALA A 52 19.31 11.26 -0.41
CA ALA A 52 20.33 10.33 -0.91
C ALA A 52 20.18 10.13 -2.42
N VAL A 53 21.27 10.21 -3.18
CA VAL A 53 21.23 10.11 -4.67
C VAL A 53 20.60 8.80 -5.11
N GLU A 54 21.00 7.69 -4.47
CA GLU A 54 20.60 6.34 -4.85
C GLU A 54 19.10 6.06 -4.61
N GLN A 55 18.43 6.89 -3.80
CA GLN A 55 17.01 6.81 -3.54
C GLN A 55 16.16 7.66 -4.49
N GLU A 56 16.77 8.65 -5.15
CA GLU A 56 16.04 9.67 -5.92
C GLU A 56 16.33 9.63 -7.42
N VAL A 57 17.48 9.07 -7.83
CA VAL A 57 17.98 9.14 -9.21
C VAL A 57 18.13 7.75 -9.81
N ARG A 58 17.70 7.59 -11.06
CA ARG A 58 17.98 6.39 -11.87
C ARG A 58 19.35 6.54 -12.54
N LEU A 59 20.41 6.29 -11.76
CA LEU A 59 21.80 6.52 -12.17
C LEU A 59 22.19 5.89 -13.52
N GLU A 60 21.74 4.65 -13.79
CA GLU A 60 22.01 3.98 -15.06
C GLU A 60 21.40 4.73 -16.26
N TYR A 61 20.18 5.27 -16.10
CA TYR A 61 19.52 6.04 -17.14
C TYR A 61 20.23 7.38 -17.35
N THR A 62 20.48 8.12 -16.27
CA THR A 62 21.12 9.45 -16.37
C THR A 62 22.52 9.36 -16.98
N GLN A 63 23.31 8.35 -16.59
CA GLN A 63 24.64 8.12 -17.16
C GLN A 63 24.58 7.80 -18.66
N ARG A 64 23.64 6.95 -19.09
CA ARG A 64 23.48 6.60 -20.52
C ARG A 64 23.05 7.79 -21.37
N GLU A 65 22.16 8.64 -20.85
CA GLU A 65 21.60 9.77 -21.58
C GLU A 65 22.44 11.06 -21.48
N GLY A 66 23.58 11.02 -20.77
CA GLY A 66 24.43 12.19 -20.58
C GLY A 66 23.82 13.27 -19.67
N ILE A 67 22.93 12.88 -18.76
CA ILE A 67 22.28 13.77 -17.80
C ILE A 67 23.14 13.83 -16.53
N GLU A 68 23.59 15.03 -16.16
CA GLU A 68 24.39 15.25 -14.96
C GLU A 68 23.57 15.02 -13.68
N VAL A 69 24.25 14.67 -12.58
CA VAL A 69 23.64 14.59 -11.25
C VAL A 69 24.32 15.61 -10.35
N GLY A 70 23.54 16.49 -9.74
CA GLY A 70 24.02 17.53 -8.83
C GLY A 70 23.22 17.58 -7.54
N ARG A 71 23.76 18.23 -6.52
CA ARG A 71 23.09 18.46 -5.23
C ARG A 71 22.94 19.95 -4.97
N ARG A 72 21.73 20.41 -4.68
CA ARG A 72 21.47 21.81 -4.36
C ARG A 72 21.83 22.12 -2.91
N ILE A 73 22.12 23.39 -2.64
CA ILE A 73 22.25 23.90 -1.27
C ILE A 73 20.88 24.05 -0.57
N THR A 74 19.78 23.97 -1.31
CA THR A 74 18.42 24.02 -0.78
C THR A 74 17.87 22.63 -0.48
N GLY A 75 16.90 22.55 0.44
CA GLY A 75 16.11 21.33 0.65
C GLY A 75 15.15 21.00 -0.51
N GLY A 76 14.14 20.20 -0.20
CA GLY A 76 13.09 19.80 -1.14
C GLY A 76 13.41 18.54 -1.95
N GLY A 77 12.49 18.17 -2.83
CA GLY A 77 12.61 16.98 -3.67
C GLY A 77 13.58 17.11 -4.83
N ALA A 78 13.87 15.99 -5.48
CA ALA A 78 14.68 15.94 -6.67
C ALA A 78 13.94 16.55 -7.87
N ILE A 79 14.66 17.30 -8.71
CA ILE A 79 14.12 17.95 -9.90
C ILE A 79 14.96 17.60 -11.13
N TYR A 80 14.34 17.65 -12.30
CA TYR A 80 15.00 17.52 -13.59
C TYR A 80 15.01 18.86 -14.31
N PHE A 81 16.17 19.28 -14.78
CA PHE A 81 16.41 20.55 -15.43
C PHE A 81 16.99 20.31 -16.83
N ASP A 82 16.22 20.64 -17.86
CA ASP A 82 16.66 20.55 -19.26
C ASP A 82 17.31 21.87 -19.75
N GLU A 83 17.96 21.83 -20.92
CA GLU A 83 18.67 23.01 -21.45
C GLU A 83 17.75 24.17 -21.87
N THR A 84 16.44 23.92 -22.02
CA THR A 84 15.45 24.93 -22.44
C THR A 84 14.92 25.76 -21.29
N GLN A 85 14.84 25.16 -20.09
CA GLN A 85 14.33 25.80 -18.89
C GLN A 85 15.16 27.02 -18.50
N ILE A 86 14.50 28.00 -17.89
CA ILE A 86 15.12 29.21 -17.34
C ILE A 86 15.01 29.18 -15.81
N GLY A 87 16.14 29.23 -15.13
CA GLY A 87 16.19 29.39 -13.68
C GLY A 87 16.22 30.87 -13.32
N TRP A 88 15.58 31.22 -12.21
CA TRP A 88 15.64 32.56 -11.61
C TRP A 88 15.88 32.42 -10.11
N GLU A 89 16.62 33.38 -9.57
CA GLU A 89 17.02 33.43 -8.17
C GLU A 89 16.95 34.84 -7.63
N VAL A 90 16.56 34.97 -6.37
CA VAL A 90 16.50 36.20 -5.60
C VAL A 90 17.34 35.99 -4.35
N ILE A 91 18.47 36.69 -4.28
CA ILE A 91 19.44 36.60 -3.19
C ILE A 91 19.44 37.94 -2.45
N GLY A 92 19.11 37.95 -1.17
CA GLY A 92 18.90 39.21 -0.45
C GLY A 92 18.95 39.11 1.07
N ASN A 93 18.62 40.24 1.69
CA ASN A 93 18.49 40.38 3.14
C ASN A 93 17.03 40.73 3.47
N LEU A 94 16.41 39.99 4.39
CA LEU A 94 15.04 40.21 4.85
C LEU A 94 14.80 41.62 5.40
N GLU A 95 15.80 42.25 5.99
CA GLU A 95 15.68 43.62 6.52
C GLU A 95 15.35 44.64 5.42
N GLU A 96 15.83 44.41 4.18
CA GLU A 96 15.52 45.27 3.02
C GLU A 96 14.07 45.14 2.56
N LEU A 97 13.39 44.08 3.01
CA LEU A 97 11.99 43.77 2.69
C LEU A 97 11.06 43.94 3.92
N GLY A 98 11.54 44.58 4.98
CA GLY A 98 10.78 44.84 6.21
C GLY A 98 10.69 43.68 7.20
N SER A 99 11.66 42.75 7.16
CA SER A 99 11.77 41.60 8.09
C SER A 99 10.53 40.71 8.12
N ILE A 100 10.03 40.36 6.93
CA ILE A 100 8.89 39.46 6.75
C ILE A 100 9.23 37.99 7.05
N SER A 101 8.21 37.19 7.32
CA SER A 101 8.36 35.74 7.49
C SER A 101 8.75 35.04 6.18
N TYR A 102 9.27 33.81 6.28
CA TYR A 102 9.61 33.02 5.10
C TYR A 102 8.40 32.75 4.19
N GLU A 103 7.26 32.42 4.78
CA GLU A 103 6.02 32.17 4.04
C GLU A 103 5.56 33.42 3.27
N GLU A 104 5.67 34.59 3.90
CA GLU A 104 5.34 35.86 3.27
C GLU A 104 6.33 36.23 2.16
N LEU A 105 7.64 36.00 2.36
CA LEU A 105 8.65 36.20 1.32
C LEU A 105 8.40 35.28 0.11
N THR A 106 8.14 34.00 0.36
CA THR A 106 7.79 33.01 -0.66
C THR A 106 6.59 33.50 -1.48
N ARG A 107 5.52 33.89 -0.78
CA ARG A 107 4.30 34.41 -1.40
C ARG A 107 4.60 35.61 -2.28
N LYS A 108 5.34 36.60 -1.79
CA LYS A 108 5.70 37.82 -2.56
C LYS A 108 6.54 37.49 -3.78
N ILE A 109 7.63 36.73 -3.63
CA ILE A 109 8.51 36.40 -4.77
C ILE A 109 7.73 35.62 -5.84
N CYS A 110 6.99 34.57 -5.46
CA CYS A 110 6.22 33.79 -6.42
C CYS A 110 5.09 34.62 -7.07
N THR A 111 4.45 35.52 -6.32
CA THR A 111 3.45 36.44 -6.86
C THR A 111 4.07 37.42 -7.87
N GLY A 112 5.25 37.96 -7.59
CA GLY A 112 5.98 38.83 -8.50
C GLY A 112 6.34 38.12 -9.81
N VAL A 113 6.91 36.92 -9.72
CA VAL A 113 7.21 36.11 -10.92
C VAL A 113 5.94 35.77 -11.69
N ALA A 114 4.84 35.40 -11.01
CA ALA A 114 3.55 35.13 -11.64
C ALA A 114 3.00 36.35 -12.39
N LYS A 115 3.02 37.54 -11.77
CA LYS A 115 2.65 38.81 -12.41
C LYS A 115 3.50 39.09 -13.65
N GLY A 116 4.80 38.81 -13.59
CA GLY A 116 5.67 38.91 -14.74
C GLY A 116 5.20 38.02 -15.89
N LEU A 117 4.95 36.73 -15.62
CA LEU A 117 4.43 35.80 -16.63
C LEU A 117 3.06 36.24 -17.19
N GLN A 118 2.19 36.87 -16.39
CA GLN A 118 0.92 37.45 -16.86
C GLN A 118 1.12 38.53 -17.93
N LYS A 119 2.19 39.33 -17.84
CA LYS A 119 2.52 40.33 -18.88
C LYS A 119 2.89 39.70 -20.22
N LEU A 120 3.34 38.44 -20.22
CA LEU A 120 3.60 37.65 -21.43
C LEU A 120 2.33 36.96 -21.99
N GLY A 121 1.16 37.18 -21.37
CA GLY A 121 -0.09 36.54 -21.74
C GLY A 121 -0.32 35.18 -21.06
N ILE A 122 0.51 34.79 -20.09
CA ILE A 122 0.38 33.54 -19.34
C ILE A 122 -0.38 33.82 -18.04
N LYS A 123 -1.58 33.25 -17.86
CA LYS A 123 -2.40 33.43 -16.64
C LYS A 123 -1.83 32.66 -15.44
N ALA A 124 -0.59 32.97 -15.05
CA ALA A 124 0.12 32.38 -13.95
C ALA A 124 -0.36 32.95 -12.62
N GLU A 125 -0.49 32.10 -11.61
CA GLU A 125 -0.86 32.48 -10.25
C GLU A 125 0.03 31.76 -9.25
N PHE A 126 0.26 32.39 -8.10
CA PHE A 126 0.93 31.72 -6.99
C PHE A 126 0.01 30.63 -6.44
N ARG A 127 0.50 29.40 -6.42
CA ARG A 127 -0.14 28.28 -5.75
C ARG A 127 0.60 28.03 -4.43
N PRO A 128 -0.03 28.28 -3.27
CA PRO A 128 0.49 27.78 -2.02
C PRO A 128 0.77 26.27 -2.16
N ARG A 129 1.99 25.83 -1.90
CA ARG A 129 2.93 26.46 -0.97
C ARG A 129 4.13 27.19 -1.58
N ASN A 130 4.65 26.68 -2.69
CA ASN A 130 5.92 27.09 -3.28
C ASN A 130 5.92 26.77 -4.79
N ASP A 131 4.77 26.96 -5.44
CA ASP A 131 4.61 26.70 -6.87
C ASP A 131 3.96 27.90 -7.57
N ILE A 132 4.21 28.01 -8.87
CA ILE A 132 3.45 28.89 -9.75
C ILE A 132 2.71 28.00 -10.74
N GLU A 133 1.43 28.27 -10.94
CA GLU A 133 0.55 27.44 -11.76
C GLU A 133 -0.26 28.24 -12.77
N VAL A 134 -0.76 27.54 -13.78
CA VAL A 134 -1.73 28.04 -14.76
C VAL A 134 -2.87 27.04 -14.78
N GLU A 135 -4.08 27.45 -14.40
CA GLU A 135 -5.26 26.58 -14.37
C GLU A 135 -5.03 25.27 -13.56
N GLY A 136 -4.39 25.38 -12.40
CA GLY A 136 -4.10 24.22 -11.53
C GLY A 136 -2.87 23.38 -11.93
N ARG A 137 -2.18 23.74 -13.02
CA ARG A 137 -1.03 23.01 -13.58
C ARG A 137 0.27 23.78 -13.37
N LYS A 138 1.27 23.11 -12.84
CA LYS A 138 2.53 23.73 -12.41
C LYS A 138 3.40 24.17 -13.61
N ILE A 139 3.78 25.45 -13.65
CA ILE A 139 4.71 26.02 -14.64
C ILE A 139 6.07 26.43 -14.04
N SER A 140 6.14 26.54 -12.71
CA SER A 140 7.37 26.82 -11.97
C SER A 140 7.38 26.07 -10.66
N GLY A 141 8.48 25.35 -10.37
CA GLY A 141 8.78 24.87 -9.03
C GLY A 141 9.73 25.81 -8.32
N THR A 142 9.45 26.15 -7.06
CA THR A 142 10.27 27.08 -6.30
C THR A 142 10.75 26.49 -4.97
N GLY A 143 11.78 27.09 -4.40
CA GLY A 143 12.34 26.71 -3.11
C GLY A 143 13.39 27.71 -2.65
N GLY A 144 13.79 27.65 -1.39
CA GLY A 144 14.80 28.57 -0.88
C GLY A 144 15.56 28.05 0.33
N VAL A 145 16.62 28.77 0.68
CA VAL A 145 17.45 28.57 1.86
C VAL A 145 17.65 29.91 2.57
N PHE A 146 17.75 29.85 3.90
CA PHE A 146 17.89 31.02 4.78
C PHE A 146 19.10 30.84 5.69
N GLU A 147 19.93 31.87 5.78
CA GLU A 147 21.06 31.95 6.69
C GLU A 147 20.94 33.23 7.53
N GLY A 148 20.43 33.07 8.76
CA GLY A 148 20.03 34.21 9.58
C GLY A 148 18.95 35.04 8.88
N LYS A 149 19.29 36.29 8.57
CA LYS A 149 18.46 37.25 7.82
C LYS A 149 18.68 37.24 6.31
N PHE A 150 19.67 36.51 5.82
CA PHE A 150 19.97 36.39 4.39
C PHE A 150 19.24 35.19 3.80
N PHE A 151 18.92 35.28 2.52
CA PHE A 151 18.20 34.23 1.83
C PHE A 151 18.65 34.10 0.37
N LEU A 152 18.49 32.89 -0.15
CA LEU A 152 18.44 32.61 -1.58
C LEU A 152 17.11 31.91 -1.84
N TYR A 153 16.29 32.50 -2.69
CA TYR A 153 15.04 31.92 -3.14
C TYR A 153 15.07 31.74 -4.64
N GLN A 154 14.70 30.56 -5.13
CA GLN A 154 14.89 30.17 -6.51
C GLN A 154 13.64 29.52 -7.10
N GLY A 155 13.55 29.56 -8.42
CA GLY A 155 12.56 28.80 -9.17
C GLY A 155 12.93 28.58 -10.62
N THR A 156 12.07 27.85 -11.33
CA THR A 156 12.27 27.48 -12.73
C THR A 156 11.10 27.92 -13.57
N VAL A 157 11.32 28.30 -14.82
CA VAL A 157 10.24 28.46 -15.80
C VAL A 157 10.35 27.32 -16.80
N LEU A 158 9.31 26.49 -16.84
CA LEU A 158 9.21 25.40 -17.79
C LEU A 158 8.96 25.95 -19.20
N MET A 159 9.94 25.80 -20.09
CA MET A 159 9.91 26.40 -21.44
C MET A 159 9.33 25.45 -22.49
N ASP A 160 9.98 24.29 -22.70
CA ASP A 160 9.55 23.21 -23.61
C ASP A 160 9.84 21.85 -22.96
N PHE A 161 9.08 21.55 -21.90
CA PHE A 161 9.45 20.55 -20.91
C PHE A 161 9.19 19.10 -21.35
N ASN A 162 10.19 18.22 -21.22
CA ASN A 162 10.04 16.80 -21.50
C ASN A 162 9.72 16.00 -20.22
N VAL A 163 8.42 15.77 -20.00
CA VAL A 163 7.90 15.02 -18.84
C VAL A 163 8.42 13.58 -18.82
N GLU A 164 8.54 12.93 -19.97
CA GLU A 164 9.01 11.55 -20.06
C GLU A 164 10.47 11.43 -19.62
N ARG A 165 11.36 12.33 -20.08
CA ARG A 165 12.77 12.37 -19.66
C ARG A 165 12.89 12.65 -18.16
N MET A 166 12.09 13.55 -17.60
CA MET A 166 12.04 13.76 -16.14
C MET A 166 11.70 12.46 -15.42
N LEU A 167 10.59 11.81 -15.78
CA LEU A 167 10.11 10.63 -15.08
C LEU A 167 11.11 9.47 -15.16
N LYS A 168 11.80 9.31 -16.30
CA LYS A 168 12.84 8.30 -16.50
C LYS A 168 14.16 8.61 -15.80
N SER A 169 14.41 9.86 -15.44
CA SER A 169 15.63 10.27 -14.71
C SER A 169 15.49 10.10 -13.19
N LEU A 170 14.26 10.22 -12.67
CA LEU A 170 13.96 10.15 -11.24
C LEU A 170 13.47 8.76 -10.83
N GLN A 171 13.72 8.37 -9.57
CA GLN A 171 13.18 7.15 -8.93
C GLN A 171 11.69 7.31 -8.60
N ILE A 172 10.87 7.60 -9.61
CA ILE A 172 9.42 7.76 -9.49
C ILE A 172 8.72 6.40 -9.69
N PRO A 173 7.56 6.16 -9.03
CA PRO A 173 6.73 4.99 -9.26
C PRO A 173 6.51 4.72 -10.73
N VAL A 174 6.63 3.46 -11.07
CA VAL A 174 6.84 2.98 -12.42
C VAL A 174 5.48 2.93 -13.16
N GLU A 175 4.35 2.86 -12.44
CA GLU A 175 3.00 3.22 -12.93
C GLU A 175 2.92 4.60 -13.61
N LYS A 176 3.73 5.57 -13.16
CA LYS A 176 3.80 6.91 -13.79
C LYS A 176 4.57 6.92 -15.12
N LEU A 177 5.28 5.84 -15.46
CA LEU A 177 6.02 5.69 -16.72
C LEU A 177 5.18 5.02 -17.83
N THR A 178 4.00 4.50 -17.49
CA THR A 178 3.03 4.01 -18.48
C THR A 178 2.53 5.17 -19.34
N SER A 179 1.99 4.92 -20.54
CA SER A 179 1.45 6.01 -21.37
C SER A 179 0.34 6.80 -20.65
N LYS A 180 -0.47 6.14 -19.83
CA LYS A 180 -1.47 6.78 -18.98
C LYS A 180 -0.82 7.59 -17.85
N GLY A 181 0.23 7.05 -17.23
CA GLY A 181 0.99 7.68 -16.17
C GLY A 181 1.73 8.94 -16.63
N ILE A 182 2.38 8.87 -17.79
CA ILE A 182 3.04 10.02 -18.44
C ILE A 182 2.00 11.09 -18.73
N LYS A 183 0.87 10.72 -19.34
CA LYS A 183 -0.23 11.66 -19.60
C LYS A 183 -0.75 12.30 -18.31
N SER A 184 -0.95 11.52 -17.25
CA SER A 184 -1.37 12.04 -15.94
C SER A 184 -0.32 12.95 -15.28
N ALA A 185 0.97 12.71 -15.50
CA ALA A 185 2.03 13.62 -15.05
C ALA A 185 2.06 14.91 -15.90
N GLU A 186 1.89 14.77 -17.21
CA GLU A 186 1.81 15.85 -18.17
C GLU A 186 0.60 16.76 -17.92
N ASP A 187 -0.54 16.19 -17.51
CA ASP A 187 -1.76 16.92 -17.13
C ASP A 187 -1.57 17.77 -15.85
N ARG A 188 -0.51 17.53 -15.07
CA ARG A 188 -0.20 18.28 -13.83
C ARG A 188 0.80 19.41 -14.02
N VAL A 189 1.44 19.49 -15.18
CA VAL A 189 2.45 20.51 -15.50
C VAL A 189 2.06 21.29 -16.74
N GLU A 190 2.58 22.51 -16.83
CA GLU A 190 2.39 23.39 -17.96
C GLU A 190 3.72 24.05 -18.34
N TRP A 191 3.84 24.49 -19.59
CA TRP A 191 5.04 25.17 -20.05
C TRP A 191 4.75 26.25 -21.09
N VAL A 192 5.69 27.19 -21.23
CA VAL A 192 5.51 28.41 -22.02
C VAL A 192 5.15 28.12 -23.48
N LYS A 193 5.86 27.19 -24.14
CA LYS A 193 5.59 26.85 -25.55
C LYS A 193 4.18 26.32 -25.77
N ARG A 194 3.63 25.54 -24.83
CA ARG A 194 2.27 24.99 -24.95
C ARG A 194 1.22 26.09 -24.84
N LEU A 195 1.42 27.02 -23.91
CA LEU A 195 0.47 28.12 -23.66
C LEU A 195 0.48 29.18 -24.76
N LEU A 196 1.66 29.56 -25.25
CA LEU A 196 1.81 30.64 -26.23
C LEU A 196 1.87 30.14 -27.69
N GLY A 197 2.10 28.83 -27.90
CA GLY A 197 2.34 28.24 -29.22
C GLY A 197 3.76 28.45 -29.76
N TYR A 198 4.61 29.22 -29.06
CA TYR A 198 6.00 29.48 -29.39
C TYR A 198 6.82 29.73 -28.12
N ILE A 199 8.16 29.73 -28.25
CA ILE A 199 9.08 30.08 -27.16
C ILE A 199 9.49 31.55 -27.34
N PRO A 200 9.15 32.47 -26.42
CA PRO A 200 9.65 33.84 -26.45
C PRO A 200 11.18 33.90 -26.33
N GLN A 201 11.78 35.00 -26.80
CA GLN A 201 13.18 35.30 -26.50
C GLN A 201 13.39 35.40 -24.98
N LYS A 202 14.49 34.82 -24.48
CA LYS A 202 14.78 34.77 -23.03
C LYS A 202 14.83 36.16 -22.40
N GLU A 203 15.29 37.17 -23.13
CA GLU A 203 15.36 38.56 -22.69
C GLU A 203 13.97 39.10 -22.32
N LYS A 204 12.94 38.78 -23.10
CA LYS A 204 11.56 39.16 -22.79
C LYS A 204 11.03 38.49 -21.53
N ILE A 205 11.49 37.26 -21.26
CA ILE A 205 11.11 36.53 -20.06
C ILE A 205 11.78 37.14 -18.84
N PHE A 206 13.07 37.50 -18.97
CA PHE A 206 13.81 38.20 -17.92
C PHE A 206 13.16 39.54 -17.59
N GLU A 207 12.89 40.37 -18.60
CA GLU A 207 12.21 41.68 -18.45
C GLU A 207 10.87 41.52 -17.74
N ALA A 208 10.04 40.58 -18.18
CA ALA A 208 8.73 40.36 -17.57
C ALA A 208 8.82 39.93 -16.10
N ILE A 209 9.72 38.99 -15.77
CA ILE A 209 9.95 38.55 -14.39
C ILE A 209 10.48 39.70 -13.53
N LEU A 210 11.42 40.49 -14.04
CA LEU A 210 11.97 41.64 -13.33
C LEU A 210 10.89 42.66 -13.01
N GLU A 211 10.07 43.07 -13.99
CA GLU A 211 8.97 44.01 -13.76
C GLU A 211 8.01 43.51 -12.67
N GLY A 212 7.65 42.22 -12.70
CA GLY A 212 6.78 41.63 -11.69
C GLY A 212 7.40 41.61 -10.29
N LEU A 213 8.70 41.34 -10.18
CA LEU A 213 9.44 41.38 -8.92
C LEU A 213 9.61 42.81 -8.39
N GLU A 214 9.91 43.78 -9.26
CA GLU A 214 10.01 45.21 -8.92
C GLU A 214 8.70 45.73 -8.33
N GLU A 215 7.58 45.43 -8.99
CA GLU A 215 6.23 45.81 -8.53
C GLU A 215 5.86 45.18 -7.18
N GLU A 216 6.12 43.89 -6.99
CA GLU A 216 5.67 43.16 -5.80
C GLU A 216 6.58 43.35 -4.59
N LEU A 217 7.89 43.48 -4.82
CA LEU A 217 8.89 43.67 -3.75
C LEU A 217 9.17 45.15 -3.46
N GLY A 218 8.76 46.08 -4.34
CA GLY A 218 9.04 47.50 -4.19
C GLY A 218 10.53 47.81 -4.31
N ILE A 219 11.21 47.12 -5.21
CA ILE A 219 12.66 47.24 -5.44
C ILE A 219 12.94 47.88 -6.80
N GLU A 220 14.12 48.49 -6.93
CA GLU A 220 14.66 48.95 -8.21
C GLU A 220 15.83 48.07 -8.62
N THR A 221 15.88 47.65 -9.88
CA THR A 221 16.92 46.75 -10.38
C THR A 221 17.87 47.41 -11.39
N GLN A 222 19.10 46.91 -11.47
CA GLN A 222 20.09 47.33 -12.46
C GLN A 222 20.90 46.13 -12.94
N TRP A 223 21.01 45.97 -14.26
CA TRP A 223 21.87 44.96 -14.87
C TRP A 223 23.35 45.20 -14.57
N GLY A 224 24.06 44.12 -14.26
CA GLY A 224 25.49 44.10 -14.03
C GLY A 224 26.10 42.75 -14.41
N GLU A 225 27.33 42.52 -13.96
CA GLU A 225 28.06 41.28 -14.19
C GLU A 225 28.47 40.61 -12.87
N LEU A 226 28.99 39.38 -12.98
CA LEU A 226 29.71 38.74 -11.89
C LEU A 226 30.92 39.58 -11.50
N THR A 227 31.09 39.82 -10.20
CA THR A 227 32.26 40.51 -9.65
C THR A 227 33.51 39.64 -9.82
N GLU A 228 34.67 40.27 -9.73
CA GLU A 228 35.95 39.56 -9.79
C GLU A 228 36.09 38.54 -8.65
N GLU A 229 35.57 38.86 -7.47
CA GLU A 229 35.58 37.94 -6.32
C GLU A 229 34.66 36.73 -6.55
N GLU A 230 33.49 36.93 -7.15
CA GLU A 230 32.59 35.82 -7.54
C GLU A 230 33.25 34.90 -8.57
N ARG A 231 33.92 35.46 -9.59
CA ARG A 231 34.61 34.69 -10.63
C ARG A 231 35.77 33.88 -10.03
N LYS A 232 36.59 34.52 -9.20
CA LYS A 232 37.71 33.87 -8.52
C LYS A 232 37.23 32.73 -7.61
N LEU A 233 36.20 32.96 -6.79
CA LEU A 233 35.65 31.94 -5.91
C LEU A 233 34.99 30.79 -6.68
N LEU A 234 34.42 31.06 -7.85
CA LEU A 234 33.87 30.03 -8.71
C LEU A 234 34.98 29.08 -9.19
N GLU A 235 36.09 29.63 -9.71
CA GLU A 235 37.26 28.83 -10.12
C GLU A 235 37.83 28.00 -8.96
N GLU A 236 37.80 28.53 -7.74
CA GLU A 236 38.30 27.83 -6.55
C GLU A 236 37.37 26.72 -6.05
N ARG A 237 36.03 26.88 -6.19
CA ARG A 237 35.04 26.04 -5.51
C ARG A 237 34.27 25.11 -6.44
N GLU A 238 34.22 25.34 -7.74
CA GLU A 238 33.37 24.55 -8.66
C GLU A 238 33.64 23.03 -8.58
N GLU A 239 34.90 22.63 -8.45
CA GLU A 239 35.28 21.22 -8.38
C GLU A 239 34.74 20.54 -7.12
N TYR A 240 34.62 21.27 -6.00
CA TYR A 240 34.01 20.74 -4.79
C TYR A 240 32.53 20.41 -5.01
N PHE A 241 31.77 21.30 -5.66
CA PHE A 241 30.35 21.07 -5.95
C PHE A 241 30.11 20.02 -7.05
N GLY A 242 31.14 19.72 -7.85
CA GLY A 242 31.16 18.59 -8.78
C GLY A 242 31.65 17.27 -8.17
N SER A 243 32.20 17.29 -6.96
CA SER A 243 32.85 16.14 -6.35
C SER A 243 31.87 15.13 -5.77
N GLU A 244 32.33 13.88 -5.61
CA GLU A 244 31.58 12.87 -4.87
C GLU A 244 31.34 13.28 -3.41
N GLU A 245 32.28 14.03 -2.82
CA GLU A 245 32.17 14.52 -1.45
C GLU A 245 30.94 15.40 -1.27
N TRP A 246 30.59 16.25 -2.24
CA TRP A 246 29.38 17.08 -2.15
C TRP A 246 28.13 16.32 -2.60
N ILE A 247 28.18 15.69 -3.78
CA ILE A 247 27.00 15.09 -4.42
C ILE A 247 26.49 13.90 -3.61
N TYR A 248 27.37 13.08 -3.03
CA TYR A 248 27.03 11.84 -2.33
C TYR A 248 27.28 11.91 -0.80
N HIS A 249 27.40 13.11 -0.21
CA HIS A 249 27.63 13.24 1.24
C HIS A 249 26.50 12.61 2.08
N VAL A 250 25.26 12.76 1.63
CA VAL A 250 24.11 12.09 2.21
C VAL A 250 24.06 10.68 1.65
N LYS A 251 24.55 9.73 2.44
CA LYS A 251 24.55 8.32 2.07
C LYS A 251 23.20 7.70 2.36
N LYS A 252 22.78 6.76 1.51
CA LYS A 252 21.76 5.77 1.89
C LYS A 252 22.30 4.99 3.11
N ALA A 253 21.47 4.81 4.13
CA ALA A 253 21.85 3.98 5.27
C ALA A 253 22.27 2.57 4.79
N PRO A 254 23.30 1.96 5.39
CA PRO A 254 23.75 0.63 5.01
C PRO A 254 22.57 -0.35 5.09
N GLN A 255 22.31 -1.09 4.01
CA GLN A 255 21.41 -2.22 4.06
C GLN A 255 22.13 -3.34 4.80
N GLY A 256 21.78 -3.55 6.07
CA GLY A 256 22.33 -4.60 6.91
C GLY A 256 21.33 -4.99 7.98
N GLU A 257 21.43 -6.23 8.45
CA GLU A 257 20.51 -6.84 9.43
C GLU A 257 20.45 -6.09 10.79
N GLU A 258 21.37 -5.17 11.05
CA GLU A 258 21.46 -4.43 12.32
C GLU A 258 20.77 -3.06 12.34
N MET A 259 20.31 -2.55 11.18
CA MET A 259 19.69 -1.22 11.05
C MET A 259 18.17 -1.36 10.91
N LEU A 260 17.39 -0.66 11.73
CA LEU A 260 15.94 -0.55 11.55
C LEU A 260 15.61 0.62 10.62
N PHE A 261 14.65 0.46 9.71
CA PHE A 261 14.29 1.48 8.71
C PHE A 261 12.83 1.91 8.79
N GLY A 262 12.56 3.21 8.63
CA GLY A 262 11.22 3.78 8.65
C GLY A 262 11.03 4.90 7.63
N ILE A 263 9.83 5.00 7.06
CA ILE A 263 9.40 6.14 6.24
C ILE A 263 8.20 6.80 6.92
N TYR A 264 8.32 8.09 7.16
CA TYR A 264 7.27 8.93 7.69
C TYR A 264 7.00 10.07 6.69
N ARG A 265 5.73 10.36 6.35
CA ARG A 265 5.40 11.52 5.52
C ARG A 265 4.42 12.44 6.20
N CYS A 266 4.69 13.73 6.07
CA CYS A 266 3.89 14.82 6.57
C CYS A 266 3.73 15.88 5.47
N LEU A 267 3.05 16.98 5.81
CA LEU A 267 2.87 18.13 4.90
C LEU A 267 4.19 18.83 4.55
N GLY A 268 5.23 18.68 5.38
CA GLY A 268 6.55 19.26 5.14
C GLY A 268 7.52 18.39 4.35
N GLY A 269 7.14 17.14 4.06
CA GLY A 269 7.95 16.20 3.28
C GLY A 269 7.93 14.77 3.81
N THR A 270 8.76 13.95 3.19
CA THR A 270 9.08 12.56 3.48
C THR A 270 10.37 12.48 4.27
N PHE A 271 10.30 11.83 5.43
CA PHE A 271 11.44 11.42 6.24
C PHE A 271 11.73 9.94 5.99
N ARG A 272 13.01 9.63 5.82
CA ARG A 272 13.55 8.27 5.74
C ARG A 272 14.55 8.13 6.87
N VAL A 273 14.20 7.34 7.87
CA VAL A 273 14.95 7.23 9.12
C VAL A 273 15.51 5.83 9.25
N SER A 274 16.79 5.74 9.55
CA SER A 274 17.49 4.47 9.80
C SER A 274 18.16 4.51 11.16
N THR A 275 17.90 3.54 12.03
CA THR A 275 18.41 3.51 13.40
C THR A 275 19.17 2.22 13.69
N LYS A 276 20.36 2.32 14.26
CA LYS A 276 21.08 1.20 14.88
C LYS A 276 20.70 1.13 16.35
N VAL A 277 20.15 -0.01 16.76
CA VAL A 277 19.77 -0.26 18.15
C VAL A 277 20.63 -1.39 18.72
N ASP A 278 21.08 -1.23 19.96
CA ASP A 278 21.73 -2.29 20.73
C ASP A 278 21.11 -2.38 22.13
N GLY A 279 20.48 -3.52 22.43
CA GLY A 279 19.59 -3.65 23.58
C GLY A 279 18.49 -2.57 23.56
N SER A 280 18.40 -1.80 24.64
CA SER A 280 17.46 -0.68 24.80
C SER A 280 18.08 0.69 24.49
N VAL A 281 19.19 0.74 23.75
CA VAL A 281 19.92 1.98 23.45
C VAL A 281 19.99 2.24 21.95
N LEU A 282 19.60 3.45 21.54
CA LEU A 282 19.82 3.99 20.20
C LEU A 282 21.31 4.32 20.02
N GLN A 283 22.04 3.49 19.27
CA GLN A 283 23.47 3.67 19.01
C GLN A 283 23.74 4.73 17.93
N GLN A 284 22.90 4.76 16.89
CA GLN A 284 23.04 5.66 15.76
C GLN A 284 21.68 5.87 15.10
N ILE A 285 21.46 7.08 14.56
CA ILE A 285 20.33 7.41 13.72
C ILE A 285 20.83 8.17 12.48
N ILE A 286 20.18 7.94 11.35
CA ILE A 286 20.40 8.61 10.07
C ILE A 286 19.03 9.05 9.55
N ILE A 287 18.86 10.32 9.25
CA ILE A 287 17.60 10.96 8.84
C ILE A 287 17.82 11.66 7.51
N ASN A 288 17.15 11.18 6.47
CA ASN A 288 17.21 11.74 5.12
C ASN A 288 15.80 12.09 4.65
N GLY A 289 15.66 12.94 3.63
CA GLY A 289 14.33 13.30 3.15
C GLY A 289 14.30 14.50 2.20
N ASP A 290 13.08 14.83 1.76
CA ASP A 290 12.78 15.95 0.85
C ASP A 290 12.18 17.16 1.59
N PHE A 291 12.53 17.32 2.86
CA PHE A 291 12.06 18.41 3.71
C PHE A 291 12.93 19.67 3.61
N PHE A 292 12.41 20.79 4.14
CA PHE A 292 13.14 22.05 4.26
C PHE A 292 13.29 22.43 5.73
N VAL A 293 14.53 22.54 6.20
CA VAL A 293 14.87 22.86 7.58
C VAL A 293 16.01 23.87 7.68
N LYS A 294 15.96 24.69 8.73
CA LYS A 294 16.99 25.65 9.11
C LYS A 294 17.30 25.50 10.61
N PRO A 295 18.59 25.58 11.03
CA PRO A 295 19.77 25.63 10.18
C PRO A 295 19.94 24.34 9.36
N GLN A 296 20.70 24.38 8.26
CA GLN A 296 20.89 23.23 7.38
C GLN A 296 21.49 22.00 8.11
N ARG A 297 22.32 22.28 9.12
CA ARG A 297 22.93 21.28 10.03
C ARG A 297 22.00 20.72 11.11
N LEU A 298 20.76 21.21 11.21
CA LEU A 298 19.80 20.82 12.25
C LEU A 298 19.63 19.30 12.35
N ILE A 299 19.54 18.63 11.19
CA ILE A 299 19.40 17.17 11.13
C ILE A 299 20.65 16.46 11.65
N TYR A 300 21.84 16.87 11.19
CA TYR A 300 23.10 16.31 11.67
C TYR A 300 23.31 16.53 13.18
N ASP A 301 22.92 17.71 13.68
CA ASP A 301 22.98 18.03 15.09
C ASP A 301 21.98 17.18 15.91
N LEU A 302 20.78 16.92 15.38
CA LEU A 302 19.78 16.04 15.99
C LEU A 302 20.30 14.58 16.03
N GLU A 303 20.85 14.08 14.93
CA GLU A 303 21.44 12.74 14.86
C GLU A 303 22.55 12.56 15.89
N ALA A 304 23.45 13.54 15.99
CA ALA A 304 24.53 13.55 16.97
C ALA A 304 24.00 13.62 18.41
N TYR A 305 22.96 14.41 18.66
CA TYR A 305 22.35 14.58 19.99
C TYR A 305 21.64 13.32 20.49
N LEU A 306 21.05 12.54 19.57
CA LEU A 306 20.34 11.30 19.89
C LEU A 306 21.26 10.08 20.00
N LYS A 307 22.54 10.20 19.63
CA LYS A 307 23.51 9.10 19.72
C LYS A 307 23.65 8.59 21.16
N HIS A 308 23.67 7.27 21.34
CA HIS A 308 23.77 6.56 22.62
C HIS A 308 22.64 6.91 23.62
N THR A 309 21.45 7.21 23.12
CA THR A 309 20.28 7.53 23.95
C THR A 309 19.48 6.27 24.30
N PRO A 310 19.09 6.05 25.57
CA PRO A 310 18.10 5.01 25.91
C PRO A 310 16.79 5.22 25.16
N ILE A 311 16.21 4.18 24.55
CA ILE A 311 15.02 4.29 23.68
C ILE A 311 13.86 5.02 24.38
N GLN A 312 13.61 4.69 25.65
CA GLN A 312 12.57 5.33 26.48
C GLN A 312 12.73 6.85 26.63
N ASP A 313 13.95 7.37 26.46
CA ASP A 313 14.28 8.80 26.59
C ASP A 313 14.30 9.52 25.24
N VAL A 314 14.22 8.80 24.11
CA VAL A 314 14.37 9.37 22.77
C VAL A 314 13.33 10.46 22.52
N GLU A 315 12.05 10.19 22.77
CA GLU A 315 10.98 11.18 22.56
C GLU A 315 11.26 12.46 23.35
N ARG A 316 11.52 12.32 24.65
CA ARG A 316 11.82 13.44 25.54
C ARG A 316 13.02 14.25 25.03
N ARG A 317 14.08 13.57 24.59
CA ARG A 317 15.29 14.22 24.08
C ARG A 317 15.08 14.92 22.74
N VAL A 318 14.25 14.39 21.84
CA VAL A 318 13.87 15.11 20.62
C VAL A 318 13.17 16.42 21.00
N ARG A 319 12.20 16.37 21.93
CA ARG A 319 11.49 17.58 22.39
C ARG A 319 12.44 18.58 23.07
N GLU A 320 13.35 18.12 23.93
CA GLU A 320 14.40 18.94 24.56
C GLU A 320 15.36 19.58 23.54
N PHE A 321 15.70 18.85 22.48
CA PHE A 321 16.58 19.33 21.41
C PHE A 321 15.98 20.55 20.71
N PHE A 322 14.70 20.48 20.36
CA PHE A 322 13.98 21.55 19.67
C PHE A 322 13.57 22.69 20.61
N SER A 323 13.33 22.44 21.90
CA SER A 323 13.03 23.52 22.87
C SER A 323 14.25 24.38 23.22
N SER A 324 15.47 23.85 23.02
CA SER A 324 16.73 24.53 23.37
C SER A 324 17.42 25.22 22.19
N ARG A 325 16.82 25.21 21.00
CA ARG A 325 17.42 25.72 19.76
C ARG A 325 16.41 26.47 18.92
N GLU A 326 16.87 27.52 18.26
CA GLU A 326 16.11 28.14 17.18
C GLU A 326 16.17 27.27 15.92
N TRP A 327 15.00 27.02 15.34
CA TRP A 327 14.88 26.30 14.09
C TRP A 327 13.65 26.79 13.34
N GLU A 328 13.67 26.61 12.02
CA GLU A 328 12.52 26.87 11.16
C GLU A 328 12.35 25.68 10.20
N GLY A 329 11.11 25.33 9.90
CA GLY A 329 10.79 24.27 8.96
C GLY A 329 9.55 24.59 8.15
N LEU A 330 9.55 24.17 6.89
CA LEU A 330 8.42 24.39 5.99
C LEU A 330 7.38 23.27 6.27
N ASN A 331 6.32 23.55 7.05
CA ASN A 331 5.17 22.65 7.40
C ASN A 331 5.68 21.45 8.19
N LEU A 332 6.66 21.75 9.04
CA LEU A 332 7.21 20.80 9.96
C LEU A 332 6.87 21.31 11.35
N SER A 333 6.39 20.40 12.17
CA SER A 333 6.22 20.55 13.60
C SER A 333 7.26 19.69 14.30
N VAL A 334 7.46 19.95 15.60
CA VAL A 334 8.29 19.06 16.43
C VAL A 334 7.72 17.65 16.46
N GLU A 335 6.40 17.51 16.36
CA GLU A 335 5.73 16.20 16.34
C GLU A 335 6.11 15.37 15.11
N ASP A 336 6.29 16.01 13.95
CA ASP A 336 6.73 15.31 12.73
C ASP A 336 8.12 14.66 12.92
N PHE A 337 9.04 15.34 13.62
CA PHE A 337 10.36 14.79 13.93
C PHE A 337 10.29 13.68 14.98
N VAL A 338 9.45 13.84 16.01
CA VAL A 338 9.22 12.81 17.02
C VAL A 338 8.70 11.54 16.36
N GLU A 339 7.64 11.65 15.55
CA GLU A 339 7.08 10.51 14.83
C GLU A 339 8.09 9.90 13.87
N ALA A 340 8.81 10.69 13.07
CA ALA A 340 9.82 10.18 12.15
C ALA A 340 10.92 9.36 12.88
N VAL A 341 11.39 9.84 14.03
CA VAL A 341 12.44 9.17 14.83
C VAL A 341 11.91 7.93 15.53
N LEU A 342 10.71 8.00 16.11
CA LEU A 342 10.12 6.88 16.85
C LEU A 342 9.62 5.77 15.91
N PHE A 343 9.25 6.10 14.67
CA PHE A 343 8.69 5.14 13.72
C PHE A 343 9.53 3.86 13.55
N PRO A 344 10.85 3.92 13.23
CA PRO A 344 11.68 2.71 13.20
C PRO A 344 11.93 2.10 14.58
N LEU A 345 11.91 2.90 15.66
CA LEU A 345 12.17 2.42 17.03
C LEU A 345 11.01 1.61 17.62
N ARG A 346 9.76 1.89 17.23
CA ARG A 346 8.58 1.09 17.62
C ARG A 346 8.72 -0.37 17.22
N LYS A 347 9.52 -0.67 16.18
CA LYS A 347 9.81 -2.05 15.77
C LYS A 347 10.58 -2.84 16.83
N VAL A 348 11.29 -2.17 17.74
CA VAL A 348 12.03 -2.83 18.84
C VAL A 348 11.09 -3.58 19.78
N GLU A 349 9.82 -3.16 19.90
CA GLU A 349 8.78 -3.92 20.61
C GLU A 349 8.62 -5.34 20.06
N GLY A 350 8.99 -5.58 18.80
CA GLY A 350 9.01 -6.92 18.19
C GLY A 350 9.95 -7.89 18.92
N LEU A 351 11.01 -7.42 19.58
CA LEU A 351 11.88 -8.26 20.41
C LEU A 351 11.13 -8.86 21.60
N GLU A 352 10.19 -8.11 22.18
CA GLU A 352 9.35 -8.58 23.29
C GLU A 352 8.35 -9.65 22.83
N LEU A 353 7.99 -9.61 21.55
CA LEU A 353 7.20 -10.64 20.85
C LEU A 353 8.06 -11.84 20.40
N GLY A 354 9.35 -11.88 20.78
CA GLY A 354 10.28 -12.96 20.44
C GLY A 354 10.90 -12.86 19.05
N MET A 355 10.69 -11.76 18.29
CA MET A 355 11.26 -11.61 16.94
C MET A 355 12.78 -11.50 17.01
N GLU A 356 13.46 -12.18 16.08
CA GLU A 356 14.90 -11.99 15.92
C GLU A 356 15.19 -10.58 15.42
N LYS A 357 16.27 -9.96 15.91
CA LYS A 357 16.67 -8.58 15.55
C LYS A 357 16.71 -8.33 14.03
N LYS A 358 17.22 -9.29 13.25
CA LYS A 358 17.32 -9.21 11.78
C LYS A 358 15.96 -9.18 11.06
N ARG A 359 14.88 -9.58 11.74
CA ARG A 359 13.51 -9.64 11.19
C ARG A 359 12.65 -8.45 11.57
N LEU A 360 13.14 -7.56 12.43
CA LEU A 360 12.36 -6.39 12.85
C LEU A 360 11.98 -5.49 11.67
N ASN A 361 12.79 -5.45 10.61
CA ASN A 361 12.44 -4.71 9.38
C ASN A 361 11.29 -5.32 8.58
N ASN A 362 10.91 -6.57 8.86
CA ASN A 362 9.73 -7.18 8.28
C ASN A 362 8.46 -6.51 8.83
N ILE A 363 8.52 -5.79 9.95
CA ILE A 363 7.47 -4.85 10.34
C ILE A 363 7.65 -3.60 9.50
N ILE A 364 6.73 -3.31 8.59
CA ILE A 364 6.76 -2.09 7.77
C ILE A 364 6.37 -0.88 8.62
N ALA A 365 5.24 -0.98 9.33
CA ALA A 365 4.64 0.13 10.06
C ALA A 365 3.75 -0.36 11.21
N SER A 366 3.73 0.40 12.31
CA SER A 366 2.63 0.39 13.28
C SER A 366 1.92 1.74 13.19
N ILE A 367 0.64 1.71 12.85
CA ILE A 367 -0.18 2.88 12.49
C ILE A 367 -1.17 3.15 13.63
N GLY A 368 -1.22 4.40 14.09
CA GLY A 368 -2.20 4.86 15.09
C GLY A 368 -2.01 4.30 16.50
N GLY A 369 -0.88 3.64 16.80
CA GLY A 369 -0.60 3.05 18.11
C GLY A 369 0.72 2.27 18.18
N GLY A 370 1.04 1.75 19.38
CA GLY A 370 2.18 0.86 19.62
C GLY A 370 2.01 -0.48 18.89
N LEU A 371 3.12 -1.17 18.62
CA LEU A 371 3.09 -2.44 17.89
C LEU A 371 2.31 -3.50 18.70
N ILE A 372 2.63 -3.64 19.98
CA ILE A 372 2.01 -4.65 20.86
C ILE A 372 0.52 -4.39 21.06
N GLU A 373 0.14 -3.13 21.33
CA GLU A 373 -1.26 -2.71 21.50
C GLU A 373 -2.08 -3.02 20.24
N ASN A 374 -1.54 -2.68 19.07
CA ASN A 374 -2.23 -2.88 17.81
C ASN A 374 -2.38 -4.38 17.49
N LEU A 375 -1.35 -5.20 17.70
CA LEU A 375 -1.44 -6.65 17.51
C LEU A 375 -2.47 -7.29 18.45
N ALA A 376 -2.48 -6.92 19.72
CA ALA A 376 -3.42 -7.44 20.71
C ALA A 376 -4.88 -7.10 20.34
N SER A 377 -5.14 -5.86 19.89
CA SER A 377 -6.48 -5.39 19.53
C SER A 377 -6.95 -5.77 18.12
N ALA A 378 -6.10 -6.36 17.28
CA ALA A 378 -6.42 -6.61 15.88
C ALA A 378 -7.67 -7.48 15.67
N LYS A 379 -8.62 -7.03 14.86
CA LYS A 379 -9.84 -7.79 14.51
C LYS A 379 -9.88 -8.23 13.05
N VAL A 380 -9.11 -7.56 12.19
CA VAL A 380 -9.14 -7.77 10.73
C VAL A 380 -7.75 -8.17 10.25
N MET A 381 -7.66 -9.11 9.33
CA MET A 381 -6.40 -9.50 8.68
C MET A 381 -6.46 -9.20 7.19
N LEU A 382 -5.54 -8.38 6.67
CA LEU A 382 -5.51 -7.96 5.27
C LEU A 382 -4.40 -8.69 4.52
N LEU A 383 -4.77 -9.47 3.52
CA LEU A 383 -3.86 -10.36 2.80
C LEU A 383 -3.77 -9.96 1.33
N PRO A 384 -2.58 -9.86 0.72
CA PRO A 384 -2.46 -9.38 -0.65
C PRO A 384 -2.75 -10.50 -1.63
N TYR A 385 -3.49 -10.20 -2.69
CA TYR A 385 -3.84 -11.18 -3.72
C TYR A 385 -2.60 -11.79 -4.41
N CYS A 386 -1.51 -11.02 -4.51
CA CYS A 386 -0.27 -11.47 -5.15
C CYS A 386 0.43 -12.60 -4.38
N ALA A 387 0.08 -12.83 -3.11
CA ALA A 387 0.56 -13.95 -2.32
C ALA A 387 -0.24 -15.25 -2.52
N LYS A 388 -1.35 -15.22 -3.29
CA LYS A 388 -2.07 -16.44 -3.70
C LYS A 388 -1.51 -16.95 -5.02
N PRO A 389 -1.14 -18.22 -5.21
CA PRO A 389 -0.51 -18.71 -6.45
C PRO A 389 -1.36 -18.50 -7.72
N ARG A 390 -0.73 -18.51 -8.91
CA ARG A 390 -1.44 -18.34 -10.20
C ARG A 390 -2.58 -19.34 -10.42
N TRP A 391 -2.41 -20.55 -9.92
CA TRP A 391 -3.41 -21.63 -10.06
C TRP A 391 -4.59 -21.46 -9.07
N CYS A 392 -4.52 -20.51 -8.14
CA CYS A 392 -5.54 -20.33 -7.13
C CYS A 392 -6.78 -19.64 -7.71
N ASP A 393 -7.90 -20.36 -7.74
CA ASP A 393 -9.19 -19.81 -8.21
C ASP A 393 -9.67 -18.60 -7.37
N TYR A 394 -9.15 -18.47 -6.14
CA TYR A 394 -9.41 -17.35 -5.23
C TYR A 394 -8.43 -16.19 -5.39
N ARG A 395 -7.48 -16.25 -6.34
CA ARG A 395 -6.45 -15.19 -6.49
C ARG A 395 -7.10 -13.81 -6.65
N HIS A 396 -8.15 -13.69 -7.44
CA HIS A 396 -8.83 -12.41 -7.69
C HIS A 396 -10.12 -12.24 -6.88
N LEU A 397 -10.28 -13.02 -5.81
CA LEU A 397 -11.40 -12.91 -4.88
C LEU A 397 -10.89 -12.45 -3.51
N ASP A 398 -11.76 -11.78 -2.78
CA ASP A 398 -11.53 -11.24 -1.44
C ASP A 398 -11.56 -12.29 -0.32
N ASP A 399 -11.69 -13.57 -0.68
CA ASP A 399 -11.86 -14.71 0.22
C ASP A 399 -10.84 -15.84 -0.08
N CYS A 400 -10.68 -16.85 0.78
CA CYS A 400 -9.84 -18.02 0.56
C CYS A 400 -10.53 -19.33 0.95
N GLY A 401 -10.53 -20.32 0.05
CA GLY A 401 -11.07 -21.66 0.34
C GLY A 401 -10.18 -22.57 1.21
N GLU A 402 -9.15 -22.04 1.88
CA GLU A 402 -8.28 -22.75 2.84
C GLU A 402 -7.71 -24.10 2.35
N CYS A 403 -7.41 -24.23 1.06
CA CYS A 403 -7.00 -25.50 0.44
C CYS A 403 -5.65 -26.07 0.92
N GLY A 404 -4.92 -25.32 1.78
CA GLY A 404 -3.60 -25.68 2.28
C GLY A 404 -2.46 -25.61 1.24
N GLY A 405 -2.70 -24.98 0.09
CA GLY A 405 -1.74 -24.92 -1.01
C GLY A 405 -0.88 -23.64 -1.07
N CYS A 406 -1.09 -22.67 -0.19
CA CYS A 406 -0.30 -21.44 -0.13
C CYS A 406 -0.30 -20.81 1.27
N THR A 407 0.63 -19.89 1.50
CA THR A 407 0.77 -19.12 2.74
C THR A 407 -0.47 -18.31 3.09
N VAL A 408 -1.19 -17.76 2.10
CA VAL A 408 -2.46 -17.06 2.32
C VAL A 408 -3.53 -17.98 2.93
N GLY A 409 -3.60 -19.24 2.49
CA GLY A 409 -4.51 -20.22 3.08
C GLY A 409 -4.14 -20.60 4.52
N ASP A 410 -2.86 -20.56 4.87
CA ASP A 410 -2.39 -20.71 6.25
C ASP A 410 -2.81 -19.50 7.11
N ALA A 411 -2.70 -18.29 6.55
CA ALA A 411 -3.10 -17.04 7.21
C ALA A 411 -4.61 -16.95 7.47
N TYR A 412 -5.46 -17.34 6.51
CA TYR A 412 -6.91 -17.41 6.72
C TYR A 412 -7.27 -18.34 7.89
N ARG A 413 -6.69 -19.54 7.92
CA ARG A 413 -6.90 -20.51 9.02
C ARG A 413 -6.51 -19.91 10.37
N LEU A 414 -5.35 -19.28 10.43
CA LEU A 414 -4.85 -18.64 11.64
C LEU A 414 -5.76 -17.48 12.08
N ALA A 415 -6.18 -16.63 11.15
CA ALA A 415 -7.10 -15.53 11.44
C ALA A 415 -8.40 -16.04 12.08
N TYR A 416 -9.00 -17.09 11.51
CA TYR A 416 -10.23 -17.68 12.08
C TYR A 416 -9.99 -18.29 13.45
N GLN A 417 -8.86 -18.98 13.68
CA GLN A 417 -8.49 -19.52 15.00
C GLN A 417 -8.40 -18.42 16.06
N LYS A 418 -7.92 -17.24 15.68
CA LYS A 418 -7.80 -16.06 16.54
C LYS A 418 -9.05 -15.15 16.53
N GLY A 419 -10.15 -15.60 15.93
CA GLY A 419 -11.41 -14.86 15.89
C GLY A 419 -11.35 -13.55 15.08
N MET A 420 -10.44 -13.48 14.10
CA MET A 420 -10.27 -12.35 13.20
C MET A 420 -11.05 -12.53 11.89
N ILE A 421 -11.22 -11.44 11.16
CA ILE A 421 -11.86 -11.38 9.84
C ILE A 421 -10.75 -11.27 8.78
N PRO A 422 -10.35 -12.36 8.10
CA PRO A 422 -9.41 -12.30 6.99
C PRO A 422 -10.09 -11.80 5.72
N ILE A 423 -9.42 -10.88 5.01
CA ILE A 423 -9.87 -10.31 3.74
C ILE A 423 -8.67 -10.31 2.78
N THR A 424 -8.86 -10.80 1.56
CA THR A 424 -7.86 -10.64 0.50
C THR A 424 -8.08 -9.34 -0.26
N ILE A 425 -7.08 -8.47 -0.25
CA ILE A 425 -7.09 -7.22 -1.00
C ILE A 425 -6.70 -7.51 -2.45
N THR A 426 -7.66 -7.34 -3.37
CA THR A 426 -7.54 -7.61 -4.81
C THR A 426 -7.45 -6.35 -5.67
N SER A 427 -7.81 -5.19 -5.10
CA SER A 427 -7.79 -3.89 -5.77
C SER A 427 -7.48 -2.76 -4.78
N PHE A 428 -7.12 -1.60 -5.31
CA PHE A 428 -6.86 -0.41 -4.51
C PHE A 428 -8.16 0.13 -3.87
N GLU A 429 -9.27 0.06 -4.59
CA GLU A 429 -10.60 0.45 -4.13
C GLU A 429 -11.03 -0.40 -2.94
N LEU A 430 -10.85 -1.73 -3.02
CA LEU A 430 -11.16 -2.62 -1.92
C LEU A 430 -10.30 -2.31 -0.69
N LEU A 431 -9.02 -1.99 -0.85
CA LEU A 431 -8.16 -1.58 0.26
C LEU A 431 -8.71 -0.31 0.94
N ARG A 432 -9.04 0.72 0.15
CA ARG A 432 -9.60 1.97 0.65
C ARG A 432 -10.86 1.74 1.47
N ASP A 433 -11.79 0.99 0.89
CA ASP A 433 -13.11 0.79 1.49
C ASP A 433 -12.99 -0.07 2.75
N THR A 434 -12.07 -1.06 2.75
CA THR A 434 -11.76 -1.87 3.94
C THR A 434 -11.13 -1.04 5.06
N LEU A 435 -10.17 -0.15 4.75
CA LEU A 435 -9.54 0.71 5.76
C LEU A 435 -10.54 1.71 6.35
N LEU A 436 -11.44 2.24 5.53
CA LEU A 436 -12.53 3.11 5.98
C LEU A 436 -13.50 2.36 6.90
N TRP A 437 -13.88 1.14 6.53
CA TRP A 437 -14.71 0.27 7.36
C TRP A 437 -14.02 -0.03 8.71
N CYS A 438 -12.73 -0.36 8.71
CA CYS A 438 -11.96 -0.52 9.94
C CYS A 438 -12.01 0.73 10.82
N ALA A 439 -11.86 1.93 10.24
CA ALA A 439 -11.95 3.18 11.00
C ALA A 439 -13.33 3.39 11.63
N GLN A 440 -14.40 3.17 10.85
CA GLN A 440 -15.78 3.39 11.28
C GLN A 440 -16.20 2.46 12.43
N GLU A 441 -15.78 1.20 12.36
CA GLU A 441 -16.07 0.19 13.39
C GLU A 441 -15.05 0.19 14.55
N GLY A 442 -14.00 1.00 14.46
CA GLY A 442 -12.90 1.03 15.43
C GLY A 442 -12.07 -0.26 15.44
N TYR A 443 -12.01 -0.98 14.32
CA TYR A 443 -11.24 -2.21 14.19
C TYR A 443 -9.77 -1.92 13.90
N THR A 444 -8.91 -2.58 14.67
CA THR A 444 -7.48 -2.64 14.36
C THR A 444 -7.21 -3.75 13.34
N TYR A 445 -6.35 -3.52 12.35
CA TYR A 445 -5.99 -4.54 11.35
C TYR A 445 -4.53 -5.01 11.43
N VAL A 446 -4.27 -6.24 10.99
CA VAL A 446 -2.93 -6.72 10.65
C VAL A 446 -2.89 -6.95 9.14
N GLY A 447 -2.04 -6.21 8.44
CA GLY A 447 -1.92 -6.29 6.98
C GLY A 447 -0.58 -6.81 6.52
N HIS A 448 -0.58 -7.40 5.32
CA HIS A 448 0.63 -7.85 4.64
C HIS A 448 0.73 -7.20 3.25
N CYS A 449 1.85 -6.54 2.98
CA CYS A 449 2.13 -5.89 1.70
C CYS A 449 3.64 -5.71 1.55
N CYS A 450 4.15 -5.47 0.33
CA CYS A 450 5.56 -5.13 0.21
C CYS A 450 5.85 -3.69 0.64
N TYR A 451 7.08 -3.41 1.08
CA TYR A 451 7.47 -2.07 1.54
C TYR A 451 7.20 -0.98 0.50
N GLU A 452 7.47 -1.24 -0.78
CA GLU A 452 7.24 -0.27 -1.86
C GLU A 452 5.74 -0.01 -2.09
N PHE A 453 4.86 -0.99 -1.85
CA PHE A 453 3.41 -0.77 -1.90
C PHE A 453 2.99 0.20 -0.80
N TYR A 454 3.45 -0.02 0.44
CA TYR A 454 3.21 0.89 1.55
C TYR A 454 3.76 2.29 1.25
N GLU A 455 5.02 2.39 0.79
CA GLU A 455 5.61 3.67 0.43
C GLU A 455 4.80 4.38 -0.66
N LYS A 456 4.28 3.68 -1.68
CA LYS A 456 3.48 4.34 -2.73
C LYS A 456 2.08 4.73 -2.28
N ARG A 457 1.46 3.94 -1.39
CA ARG A 457 0.07 4.12 -0.94
C ARG A 457 -0.04 4.73 0.45
N TYR A 458 1.06 5.25 1.00
CA TYR A 458 1.13 5.84 2.34
C TYR A 458 -0.04 6.77 2.67
N GLU A 459 -0.46 7.61 1.72
CA GLU A 459 -1.50 8.60 1.97
C GLU A 459 -2.86 8.00 2.38
N ILE A 460 -3.19 6.80 1.89
CA ILE A 460 -4.44 6.14 2.26
C ILE A 460 -4.40 5.60 3.69
N PHE A 461 -3.25 5.06 4.11
CA PHE A 461 -3.02 4.58 5.46
C PHE A 461 -3.01 5.74 6.44
N ARG A 462 -2.37 6.86 6.07
CA ARG A 462 -2.36 8.10 6.83
C ARG A 462 -3.78 8.65 7.01
N LYS A 463 -4.54 8.80 5.91
CA LYS A 463 -5.93 9.29 5.96
C LYS A 463 -6.82 8.37 6.79
N ALA A 464 -6.70 7.06 6.63
CA ALA A 464 -7.43 6.08 7.44
C ALA A 464 -7.08 6.21 8.92
N SER A 465 -5.81 6.45 9.26
CA SER A 465 -5.38 6.68 10.63
C SER A 465 -5.94 7.96 11.23
N GLU A 466 -6.01 9.05 10.46
CA GLU A 466 -6.61 10.32 10.91
C GLU A 466 -8.09 10.19 11.27
N ILE A 467 -8.81 9.28 10.61
CA ILE A 467 -10.22 8.98 10.90
C ILE A 467 -10.40 7.82 11.89
N GLY A 468 -9.31 7.27 12.45
CA GLY A 468 -9.35 6.33 13.57
C GLY A 468 -8.91 4.89 13.27
N ALA A 469 -8.54 4.54 12.04
CA ALA A 469 -8.00 3.20 11.76
C ALA A 469 -6.64 2.99 12.44
N LYS A 470 -6.48 1.86 13.11
CA LYS A 470 -5.20 1.41 13.66
C LYS A 470 -4.76 0.13 12.96
N GLY A 471 -3.46 -0.12 12.89
CA GLY A 471 -3.00 -1.41 12.39
C GLY A 471 -1.51 -1.59 12.28
N VAL A 472 -1.11 -2.83 12.01
CA VAL A 472 0.29 -3.22 11.80
C VAL A 472 0.45 -3.77 10.40
N LEU A 473 1.50 -3.36 9.70
CA LEU A 473 1.84 -3.87 8.39
C LEU A 473 3.12 -4.69 8.47
N PHE A 474 3.08 -5.90 7.93
CA PHE A 474 4.26 -6.73 7.72
C PHE A 474 4.60 -6.86 6.25
N ASP A 475 5.89 -7.03 5.97
CA ASP A 475 6.44 -7.22 4.64
C ASP A 475 6.15 -8.63 4.11
N ILE A 476 6.29 -8.78 2.80
CA ILE A 476 6.11 -10.06 2.09
C ILE A 476 7.37 -10.40 1.31
N VAL A 477 7.63 -11.69 1.11
CA VAL A 477 8.86 -12.18 0.48
C VAL A 477 8.63 -12.45 -1.00
N GLY A 478 9.62 -12.06 -1.80
CA GLY A 478 9.72 -12.45 -3.21
C GLY A 478 10.04 -11.25 -4.11
N THR A 479 10.15 -11.51 -5.41
CA THR A 479 10.42 -10.49 -6.41
C THR A 479 9.16 -9.63 -6.61
N THR A 480 9.17 -8.42 -6.03
CA THR A 480 8.03 -7.50 -6.09
C THR A 480 7.79 -7.03 -7.52
N CYS A 481 6.53 -6.69 -7.87
CA CYS A 481 6.21 -6.08 -9.17
C CYS A 481 7.04 -4.82 -9.43
N TYR A 482 7.42 -4.12 -8.36
CA TYR A 482 8.24 -2.92 -8.37
C TYR A 482 9.69 -3.15 -8.77
N SER A 483 10.23 -4.37 -8.54
CA SER A 483 11.58 -4.75 -8.96
C SER A 483 11.66 -5.24 -10.42
N LEU A 484 10.52 -5.46 -11.07
CA LEU A 484 10.43 -6.07 -12.41
C LEU A 484 10.12 -5.07 -13.54
N GLY A 485 9.96 -3.79 -13.22
CA GLY A 485 9.74 -2.72 -14.21
C GLY A 485 8.28 -2.34 -14.46
N VAL A 486 8.06 -1.47 -15.45
CA VAL A 486 6.81 -0.70 -15.70
C VAL A 486 5.61 -1.57 -16.01
N GLU A 487 5.83 -2.54 -16.86
CA GLU A 487 4.75 -3.39 -17.35
C GLU A 487 4.21 -4.32 -16.26
N GLU A 488 5.07 -4.88 -15.43
CA GLU A 488 4.67 -5.77 -14.34
C GLU A 488 4.02 -5.02 -13.16
N GLU A 489 4.43 -3.77 -12.90
CA GLU A 489 3.73 -2.89 -11.95
C GLU A 489 2.31 -2.53 -12.41
N GLU A 490 2.12 -2.17 -13.69
CA GLU A 490 0.79 -1.84 -14.24
C GLU A 490 -0.15 -3.05 -14.18
N ARG A 491 0.35 -4.23 -14.55
CA ARG A 491 -0.39 -5.49 -14.39
C ARG A 491 -0.78 -5.71 -12.94
N ALA A 492 0.12 -5.42 -11.99
CA ALA A 492 -0.19 -5.55 -10.58
C ALA A 492 -1.25 -4.60 -10.06
N TYR A 493 -1.28 -3.38 -10.57
CA TYR A 493 -2.33 -2.41 -10.26
C TYR A 493 -3.72 -2.92 -10.70
N HIS A 494 -3.80 -3.57 -11.87
CA HIS A 494 -5.04 -4.13 -12.39
C HIS A 494 -5.41 -5.50 -11.82
N GLY A 495 -4.68 -6.00 -10.82
CA GLY A 495 -4.91 -7.32 -10.26
C GLY A 495 -4.37 -8.46 -11.12
N GLU A 496 -3.67 -8.17 -12.22
CA GLU A 496 -3.15 -9.12 -13.21
C GLU A 496 -1.69 -9.50 -12.97
N PHE A 497 -1.12 -9.14 -11.82
CA PHE A 497 0.27 -9.49 -11.51
C PHE A 497 0.43 -10.99 -11.52
N THR A 498 1.48 -11.48 -12.16
CA THR A 498 1.67 -12.93 -12.29
C THR A 498 2.75 -13.46 -11.36
N VAL A 499 3.65 -12.66 -10.79
CA VAL A 499 4.66 -13.22 -9.88
C VAL A 499 4.03 -13.65 -8.56
N GLU A 500 4.57 -14.74 -8.02
CA GLU A 500 4.15 -15.35 -6.76
C GLU A 500 5.01 -14.80 -5.64
N LEU A 501 4.40 -14.05 -4.73
CA LEU A 501 5.00 -13.63 -3.47
C LEU A 501 4.54 -14.59 -2.38
N ASP A 502 5.25 -14.64 -1.27
CA ASP A 502 4.89 -15.46 -0.12
C ASP A 502 4.77 -14.60 1.14
N LEU A 503 3.84 -14.97 2.02
CA LEU A 503 3.81 -14.40 3.36
C LEU A 503 4.94 -14.98 4.19
N MET A 504 5.51 -14.15 5.04
CA MET A 504 6.49 -14.58 6.03
C MET A 504 5.78 -15.36 7.14
N LYS A 505 5.85 -16.70 7.07
CA LYS A 505 5.07 -17.59 7.95
C LYS A 505 5.34 -17.35 9.42
N GLU A 506 6.60 -17.20 9.81
CA GLU A 506 6.96 -17.07 11.22
C GLU A 506 6.41 -15.77 11.80
N GLU A 507 6.56 -14.66 11.10
CA GLU A 507 6.05 -13.33 11.46
C GLU A 507 4.52 -13.33 11.55
N LEU A 508 3.85 -14.01 10.62
CA LEU A 508 2.41 -14.22 10.65
C LEU A 508 1.99 -14.95 11.94
N TYR A 509 2.65 -16.04 12.33
CA TYR A 509 2.35 -16.74 13.58
C TYR A 509 2.63 -15.87 14.81
N MET A 510 3.78 -15.19 14.83
CA MET A 510 4.19 -14.35 15.95
C MET A 510 3.26 -13.16 16.16
N SER A 511 2.78 -12.53 15.08
CA SER A 511 1.80 -11.44 15.15
C SER A 511 0.48 -11.85 15.83
N MET A 512 0.25 -13.16 15.97
CA MET A 512 -0.98 -13.76 16.47
C MET A 512 -0.81 -14.47 17.82
N GLU A 513 0.41 -14.62 18.34
CA GLU A 513 0.67 -15.27 19.63
C GLU A 513 0.05 -14.52 20.81
N MET A 514 -0.09 -13.19 20.68
CA MET A 514 -0.66 -12.31 21.71
C MET A 514 -2.18 -12.44 21.86
N LYS A 515 -2.85 -13.19 20.97
CA LYS A 515 -4.29 -13.43 21.01
C LYS A 515 -4.59 -14.80 21.58
N GLU A 516 -5.46 -14.84 22.57
CA GLU A 516 -6.06 -16.09 23.03
C GLU A 516 -6.84 -16.73 21.88
N ASP A 517 -6.71 -18.04 21.78
CA ASP A 517 -7.59 -18.80 20.90
C ASP A 517 -9.03 -18.66 21.39
N VAL A 518 -9.98 -18.60 20.46
CA VAL A 518 -11.39 -18.63 20.84
C VAL A 518 -11.68 -19.94 21.60
N GLU A 519 -12.27 -19.87 22.81
CA GLU A 519 -12.63 -21.05 23.59
C GLU A 519 -13.42 -22.07 22.74
N GLY A 520 -12.91 -23.29 22.64
CA GLY A 520 -13.39 -24.32 21.70
C GLY A 520 -12.50 -24.55 20.47
N SER A 521 -11.41 -23.78 20.34
CA SER A 521 -10.26 -24.06 19.47
C SER A 521 -9.49 -25.27 19.99
N HIS A 522 -9.97 -26.46 19.65
CA HIS A 522 -9.42 -27.70 20.16
C HIS A 522 -7.98 -27.94 19.69
N THR A 523 -7.09 -28.19 20.66
CA THR A 523 -5.98 -29.12 20.50
C THR A 523 -6.50 -30.35 19.76
N ARG A 524 -5.93 -30.67 18.59
CA ARG A 524 -6.22 -31.88 17.81
C ARG A 524 -6.23 -33.09 18.76
N LYS A 525 -7.42 -33.57 19.13
CA LYS A 525 -7.61 -35.01 19.23
C LYS A 525 -7.78 -35.47 17.80
N GLU A 526 -6.85 -36.29 17.31
CA GLU A 526 -7.11 -37.11 16.12
C GLU A 526 -8.34 -37.96 16.43
N GLN A 527 -9.52 -37.48 16.05
CA GLN A 527 -10.70 -38.32 15.95
C GLN A 527 -10.46 -39.22 14.75
N SER A 528 -10.39 -40.53 14.99
CA SER A 528 -10.33 -41.52 13.93
C SER A 528 -11.62 -41.44 13.11
N PHE A 529 -11.51 -41.25 11.80
CA PHE A 529 -12.63 -41.30 10.88
C PHE A 529 -12.42 -42.45 9.87
N THR A 530 -13.53 -43.03 9.42
CA THR A 530 -13.53 -44.04 8.35
C THR A 530 -14.53 -43.65 7.27
N LEU A 531 -14.56 -44.36 6.15
CA LEU A 531 -15.59 -44.11 5.14
C LEU A 531 -16.94 -44.61 5.67
N SER A 532 -18.00 -43.83 5.48
CA SER A 532 -19.35 -44.24 5.86
C SER A 532 -19.74 -45.53 5.12
N PRO A 533 -20.14 -46.61 5.83
CA PRO A 533 -20.50 -47.87 5.20
C PRO A 533 -21.74 -47.74 4.30
N TYR A 534 -22.53 -46.67 4.46
CA TYR A 534 -23.75 -46.41 3.69
C TYR A 534 -23.49 -45.79 2.30
N PHE A 535 -22.30 -45.25 2.08
CA PHE A 535 -21.94 -44.51 0.86
C PHE A 535 -20.63 -44.98 0.23
N GLU A 536 -20.14 -46.16 0.62
CA GLU A 536 -18.91 -46.74 0.07
C GLU A 536 -19.01 -47.00 -1.43
N ASP A 537 -20.19 -47.38 -1.91
CA ASP A 537 -20.50 -47.59 -3.33
C ASP A 537 -20.46 -46.30 -4.18
N PHE A 538 -20.60 -45.13 -3.55
CA PHE A 538 -20.47 -43.83 -4.21
C PHE A 538 -19.05 -43.26 -4.20
N LYS A 539 -18.10 -43.94 -3.54
CA LYS A 539 -16.70 -43.52 -3.54
C LYS A 539 -16.08 -43.79 -4.93
N PRO A 540 -15.55 -42.77 -5.61
CA PRO A 540 -14.89 -42.99 -6.89
C PRO A 540 -13.63 -43.86 -6.74
N SER A 541 -13.37 -44.73 -7.71
CA SER A 541 -12.24 -45.68 -7.68
C SER A 541 -10.86 -45.03 -7.56
N TYR A 542 -10.73 -43.78 -8.01
CA TYR A 542 -9.51 -42.97 -7.93
C TYR A 542 -9.43 -42.08 -6.67
N TYR A 543 -10.48 -42.05 -5.84
CA TYR A 543 -10.56 -41.19 -4.65
C TYR A 543 -9.77 -41.78 -3.47
N LYS A 544 -8.73 -41.08 -3.02
CA LYS A 544 -7.88 -41.49 -1.89
C LYS A 544 -8.44 -40.95 -0.56
N ILE A 545 -8.41 -41.79 0.47
CA ILE A 545 -8.77 -41.37 1.83
C ILE A 545 -7.74 -40.34 2.31
N PRO A 546 -8.16 -39.12 2.67
CA PRO A 546 -7.26 -38.07 3.15
C PRO A 546 -6.70 -38.42 4.54
N LYS A 547 -5.62 -37.75 4.94
CA LYS A 547 -5.01 -37.96 6.28
C LYS A 547 -5.81 -37.29 7.41
N ALA A 548 -6.61 -36.28 7.09
CA ALA A 548 -7.44 -35.54 8.01
C ALA A 548 -8.63 -34.93 7.24
N VAL A 549 -9.78 -34.80 7.90
CA VAL A 549 -10.99 -34.15 7.37
C VAL A 549 -11.59 -33.26 8.45
N PRO A 550 -12.25 -32.14 8.09
CA PRO A 550 -12.89 -31.29 9.08
C PRO A 550 -14.00 -32.02 9.84
N THR A 551 -13.97 -31.98 11.16
CA THR A 551 -14.88 -32.78 12.00
C THR A 551 -16.24 -32.10 12.21
N PRO A 552 -17.28 -32.82 12.67
CA PRO A 552 -18.55 -32.21 13.06
C PRO A 552 -18.39 -31.15 14.17
N GLN A 553 -17.43 -31.34 15.08
CA GLN A 553 -17.09 -30.35 16.10
C GLN A 553 -16.54 -29.07 15.45
N GLU A 554 -15.66 -29.19 14.45
CA GLU A 554 -15.15 -28.03 13.71
C GLU A 554 -16.26 -27.33 12.91
N ASP A 555 -17.24 -28.06 12.38
CA ASP A 555 -18.42 -27.46 11.74
C ASP A 555 -19.18 -26.57 12.72
N ARG A 556 -19.38 -27.04 13.96
CA ARG A 556 -20.10 -26.34 15.03
C ARG A 556 -19.32 -25.13 15.57
N THR A 557 -17.99 -25.22 15.67
CA THR A 557 -17.15 -24.14 16.24
C THR A 557 -16.79 -23.05 15.23
N ARG A 558 -16.65 -23.37 13.94
CA ARG A 558 -16.37 -22.39 12.87
C ARG A 558 -17.60 -21.57 12.43
N THR A 559 -18.79 -21.89 12.93
CA THR A 559 -20.05 -21.20 12.61
C THR A 559 -20.34 -19.91 13.39
N SER A 560 -19.35 -19.29 14.04
CA SER A 560 -19.55 -18.03 14.79
C SER A 560 -20.20 -16.91 13.95
N MET A 561 -20.05 -16.92 12.62
CA MET A 561 -20.76 -16.02 11.69
C MET A 561 -22.24 -16.35 11.40
N GLN A 562 -22.70 -17.60 11.57
CA GLN A 562 -24.05 -18.02 11.14
C GLN A 562 -25.11 -17.98 12.25
N LYS A 563 -24.73 -17.72 13.51
CA LYS A 563 -25.70 -17.46 14.58
C LYS A 563 -26.60 -16.25 14.27
N GLU A 564 -26.09 -15.27 13.52
CA GLU A 564 -26.82 -14.07 13.10
C GLU A 564 -27.76 -14.31 11.89
N VAL A 565 -27.61 -15.43 11.17
CA VAL A 565 -28.36 -15.75 9.93
C VAL A 565 -29.50 -16.75 10.19
N PHE A 566 -29.63 -17.28 11.40
CA PHE A 566 -30.69 -18.21 11.77
C PHE A 566 -32.07 -17.54 11.65
N ARG A 567 -32.89 -18.01 10.70
CA ARG A 567 -34.23 -17.46 10.44
C ARG A 567 -35.38 -18.35 10.92
N GLY A 568 -35.12 -19.44 11.65
CA GLY A 568 -36.14 -20.37 12.15
C GLY A 568 -35.96 -21.81 11.67
N GLU A 569 -37.03 -22.61 11.72
CA GLU A 569 -36.99 -24.04 11.41
C GLU A 569 -36.67 -24.36 9.94
N ALA A 570 -37.19 -23.55 9.01
CA ALA A 570 -36.91 -23.65 7.59
C ALA A 570 -37.18 -22.33 6.86
N THR A 571 -36.66 -22.21 5.63
CA THR A 571 -36.84 -21.08 4.73
C THR A 571 -37.23 -21.55 3.33
N ILE A 572 -38.13 -20.81 2.67
CA ILE A 572 -38.48 -20.95 1.26
C ILE A 572 -38.35 -19.56 0.62
N GLY A 573 -37.30 -19.38 -0.18
CA GLY A 573 -36.86 -18.05 -0.60
C GLY A 573 -36.64 -17.14 0.61
N GLU A 574 -37.26 -15.97 0.62
CA GLU A 574 -37.11 -15.00 1.73
C GLU A 574 -38.00 -15.29 2.95
N LYS A 575 -38.93 -16.25 2.88
CA LYS A 575 -39.92 -16.52 3.92
C LYS A 575 -39.46 -17.60 4.89
N THR A 576 -39.62 -17.36 6.20
CA THR A 576 -39.52 -18.37 7.24
C THR A 576 -40.81 -19.19 7.30
N VAL A 577 -40.68 -20.52 7.32
CA VAL A 577 -41.80 -21.47 7.40
C VAL A 577 -41.51 -22.61 8.39
N PRO A 578 -42.52 -23.33 8.89
CA PRO A 578 -42.32 -24.57 9.64
C PRO A 578 -41.59 -25.62 8.79
N TYR A 579 -40.78 -26.49 9.42
CA TYR A 579 -39.98 -27.46 8.64
C TYR A 579 -40.85 -28.41 7.81
N ARG A 580 -42.05 -28.78 8.28
CA ARG A 580 -42.98 -29.66 7.56
C ARG A 580 -43.43 -29.09 6.22
N GLU A 581 -43.73 -27.79 6.17
CA GLU A 581 -44.13 -27.11 4.95
C GLU A 581 -42.98 -27.10 3.93
N ALA A 582 -41.74 -26.89 4.40
CA ALA A 582 -40.56 -27.02 3.55
C ALA A 582 -40.36 -28.46 3.04
N LEU A 583 -40.57 -29.48 3.88
CA LEU A 583 -40.46 -30.88 3.45
C LEU A 583 -41.54 -31.27 2.43
N GLU A 584 -42.78 -30.78 2.57
CA GLU A 584 -43.85 -30.99 1.58
C GLU A 584 -43.50 -30.38 0.22
N LEU A 585 -42.99 -29.14 0.22
CA LEU A 585 -42.51 -28.49 -0.99
C LEU A 585 -41.33 -29.24 -1.61
N LEU A 586 -40.39 -29.69 -0.79
CA LEU A 586 -39.24 -30.46 -1.24
C LEU A 586 -39.67 -31.80 -1.85
N ALA A 587 -40.58 -32.53 -1.21
CA ALA A 587 -41.12 -33.78 -1.73
C ALA A 587 -41.80 -33.58 -3.10
N ARG A 588 -42.56 -32.50 -3.27
CA ARG A 588 -43.12 -32.10 -4.57
C ARG A 588 -42.02 -31.82 -5.61
N CYS A 589 -41.01 -31.03 -5.26
CA CYS A 589 -39.90 -30.74 -6.17
C CYS A 589 -39.14 -32.02 -6.57
N ILE A 590 -38.94 -32.96 -5.64
CA ILE A 590 -38.32 -34.26 -5.91
C ILE A 590 -39.18 -35.11 -6.84
N ARG A 591 -40.52 -35.05 -6.78
CA ARG A 591 -41.40 -35.77 -7.72
C ARG A 591 -41.41 -35.14 -9.11
N GLU A 592 -41.40 -33.82 -9.19
CA GLU A 592 -41.51 -33.06 -10.45
C GLU A 592 -40.18 -32.96 -11.23
N SER A 593 -39.04 -32.98 -10.52
CA SER A 593 -37.72 -32.90 -11.15
C SER A 593 -37.50 -34.07 -12.10
N GLU A 594 -36.92 -33.88 -13.28
CA GLU A 594 -36.54 -34.94 -14.20
C GLU A 594 -35.18 -35.54 -13.84
N ARG A 595 -34.24 -34.72 -13.35
CA ARG A 595 -32.85 -35.09 -13.06
C ARG A 595 -32.42 -34.62 -11.66
N PRO A 596 -33.03 -35.16 -10.59
CA PRO A 596 -32.71 -34.75 -9.24
C PRO A 596 -31.29 -35.22 -8.89
N THR A 597 -30.47 -34.30 -8.40
CA THR A 597 -29.11 -34.57 -7.95
C THR A 597 -29.03 -34.43 -6.43
N LEU A 598 -28.47 -35.44 -5.77
CA LEU A 598 -28.27 -35.44 -4.32
C LEU A 598 -26.79 -35.37 -4.03
N VAL A 599 -26.37 -34.32 -3.33
CA VAL A 599 -24.98 -34.08 -2.94
C VAL A 599 -24.80 -34.49 -1.49
N ILE A 600 -24.03 -35.55 -1.29
CA ILE A 600 -23.62 -36.05 0.03
C ILE A 600 -22.37 -35.27 0.45
N GLY A 601 -22.51 -34.47 1.49
CA GLY A 601 -21.39 -33.72 2.05
C GLY A 601 -20.52 -34.54 3.01
N PRO A 602 -19.39 -33.96 3.42
CA PRO A 602 -18.39 -34.66 4.22
C PRO A 602 -18.87 -35.22 5.56
N LEU A 603 -19.81 -34.53 6.21
CA LEU A 603 -20.32 -34.91 7.53
C LEU A 603 -21.06 -36.26 7.51
N LEU A 604 -21.51 -36.71 6.34
CA LEU A 604 -22.17 -38.00 6.17
C LEU A 604 -21.35 -38.96 5.32
N PHE A 605 -20.45 -38.45 4.48
CA PHE A 605 -19.55 -39.28 3.69
C PHE A 605 -18.47 -39.96 4.57
N TRP A 606 -18.05 -39.30 5.64
CA TRP A 606 -17.15 -39.87 6.64
C TRP A 606 -17.91 -40.30 7.88
N ASP A 607 -17.55 -41.47 8.41
CA ASP A 607 -18.00 -41.95 9.71
C ASP A 607 -17.02 -41.49 10.80
N PHE A 608 -17.51 -40.58 11.65
CA PHE A 608 -16.80 -40.02 12.80
C PHE A 608 -17.11 -40.77 14.11
N GLY A 609 -17.94 -41.82 14.07
CA GLY A 609 -18.43 -42.53 15.25
C GLY A 609 -19.53 -41.79 16.03
N GLU A 610 -20.13 -40.75 15.43
CA GLU A 610 -21.27 -40.03 16.02
C GLU A 610 -22.60 -40.70 15.61
N VAL A 611 -23.34 -41.23 16.59
CA VAL A 611 -24.61 -41.94 16.38
C VAL A 611 -25.61 -41.10 15.57
N GLU A 612 -25.72 -39.80 15.86
CA GLU A 612 -26.65 -38.90 15.16
C GLU A 612 -26.35 -38.79 13.65
N LEU A 613 -25.08 -38.76 13.26
CA LEU A 613 -24.67 -38.70 11.86
C LEU A 613 -24.84 -40.06 11.17
N GLN A 614 -24.62 -41.16 11.89
CA GLN A 614 -24.89 -42.51 11.40
C GLN A 614 -26.38 -42.72 11.14
N ASP A 615 -27.26 -42.33 12.07
CA ASP A 615 -28.71 -42.40 11.90
C ASP A 615 -29.16 -41.55 10.70
N LYS A 616 -28.59 -40.35 10.55
CA LYS A 616 -28.85 -39.48 9.41
C LYS A 616 -28.37 -40.10 8.09
N ALA A 617 -27.22 -40.78 8.08
CA ALA A 617 -26.70 -41.49 6.92
C ALA A 617 -27.60 -42.68 6.51
N ILE A 618 -28.10 -43.46 7.48
CA ILE A 618 -29.07 -44.54 7.24
C ILE A 618 -30.31 -43.98 6.54
N LYS A 619 -30.91 -42.92 7.09
CA LYS A 619 -32.12 -42.32 6.50
C LYS A 619 -31.86 -41.67 5.15
N LEU A 620 -30.70 -41.06 4.95
CA LEU A 620 -30.34 -40.55 3.63
C LEU A 620 -30.19 -41.68 2.60
N ARG A 621 -29.65 -42.85 3.01
CA ARG A 621 -29.56 -44.04 2.15
C ARG A 621 -30.94 -44.58 1.78
N GLU A 622 -31.83 -44.72 2.75
CA GLU A 622 -33.24 -45.11 2.50
C GLU A 622 -33.94 -44.15 1.53
N LEU A 623 -33.70 -42.83 1.67
CA LEU A 623 -34.21 -41.81 0.76
C LEU A 623 -33.68 -41.99 -0.67
N ILE A 624 -32.38 -42.24 -0.82
CA ILE A 624 -31.74 -42.50 -2.12
C ILE A 624 -32.39 -43.72 -2.80
N GLU A 625 -32.55 -44.82 -2.06
CA GLU A 625 -33.13 -46.07 -2.57
C GLU A 625 -34.62 -45.91 -2.92
N LYS A 626 -35.39 -45.21 -2.09
CA LYS A 626 -36.82 -44.98 -2.32
C LYS A 626 -37.09 -44.15 -3.57
N VAL A 627 -36.28 -43.11 -3.81
CA VAL A 627 -36.45 -42.25 -5.00
C VAL A 627 -35.87 -42.92 -6.25
N GLY A 628 -34.81 -43.74 -6.11
CA GLY A 628 -34.26 -44.62 -7.15
C GLY A 628 -33.61 -43.95 -8.36
N ARG A 629 -33.85 -42.65 -8.57
CA ARG A 629 -33.40 -41.87 -9.74
C ARG A 629 -32.50 -40.68 -9.38
N PHE A 630 -32.07 -40.57 -8.13
CA PHE A 630 -31.10 -39.55 -7.74
C PHE A 630 -29.78 -39.77 -8.46
N ASN A 631 -29.26 -38.73 -9.09
CA ASN A 631 -27.86 -38.65 -9.45
C ASN A 631 -27.07 -38.30 -8.18
N VAL A 632 -26.52 -39.31 -7.51
CA VAL A 632 -25.79 -39.13 -6.26
C VAL A 632 -24.38 -38.63 -6.54
N LYS A 633 -24.02 -37.49 -5.97
CA LYS A 633 -22.67 -36.90 -6.01
C LYS A 633 -22.14 -36.77 -4.60
N VAL A 634 -20.82 -36.91 -4.46
CA VAL A 634 -20.13 -36.71 -3.18
C VAL A 634 -19.37 -35.40 -3.23
N LEU A 635 -19.48 -34.59 -2.18
CA LEU A 635 -18.70 -33.38 -1.97
C LEU A 635 -17.61 -33.65 -0.92
N PRO A 636 -16.33 -33.80 -1.30
CA PRO A 636 -15.23 -34.04 -0.40
C PRO A 636 -14.64 -32.78 0.25
N ASP A 637 -13.83 -33.01 1.26
CA ASP A 637 -13.05 -31.99 1.99
C ASP A 637 -11.82 -31.50 1.22
N TYR A 638 -11.38 -32.22 0.19
CA TYR A 638 -10.13 -31.97 -0.51
C TYR A 638 -10.19 -32.36 -2.00
N ARG A 639 -9.41 -31.66 -2.84
CA ARG A 639 -9.24 -31.96 -4.26
C ARG A 639 -8.11 -32.99 -4.47
N PRO A 640 -8.35 -34.19 -5.02
CA PRO A 640 -7.30 -35.16 -5.25
C PRO A 640 -6.22 -34.65 -6.22
N LYS A 641 -4.94 -34.87 -5.88
CA LYS A 641 -3.77 -34.53 -6.72
C LYS A 641 -3.64 -35.51 -7.89
N LEU A 642 -4.30 -35.26 -9.02
CA LEU A 642 -4.06 -36.01 -10.26
C LEU A 642 -3.00 -35.30 -11.10
N LYS A 643 -1.93 -36.02 -11.46
CA LYS A 643 -0.77 -35.50 -12.22
C LYS A 643 -1.03 -35.38 -13.73
N LYS A 644 -2.13 -35.94 -14.24
CA LYS A 644 -2.60 -35.82 -15.63
C LYS A 644 -4.12 -35.66 -15.57
N TYR A 645 -4.64 -34.55 -16.10
CA TYR A 645 -6.04 -34.16 -16.06
C TYR A 645 -6.52 -34.00 -17.50
N ASP A 646 -7.44 -34.86 -17.92
CA ASP A 646 -8.19 -34.68 -19.18
C ASP A 646 -9.66 -34.35 -18.83
N PRO A 647 -10.07 -33.06 -18.94
CA PRO A 647 -11.41 -32.63 -18.57
C PRO A 647 -12.53 -33.27 -19.40
N ALA A 648 -12.23 -33.81 -20.59
CA ALA A 648 -13.22 -34.43 -21.46
C ALA A 648 -13.49 -35.90 -21.12
N VAL A 649 -12.58 -36.55 -20.39
CA VAL A 649 -12.65 -37.98 -20.05
C VAL A 649 -12.96 -38.20 -18.57
N GLU A 650 -12.51 -37.31 -17.69
CA GLU A 650 -12.62 -37.46 -16.24
C GLU A 650 -13.72 -36.57 -15.65
N MET A 651 -14.95 -36.69 -16.16
CA MET A 651 -16.09 -35.85 -15.79
C MET A 651 -17.06 -36.48 -14.78
N ASP A 652 -16.62 -37.50 -14.05
CA ASP A 652 -17.36 -37.98 -12.87
C ASP A 652 -16.39 -38.34 -11.73
N PRO A 653 -15.95 -37.35 -10.91
CA PRO A 653 -14.64 -36.79 -11.27
C PRO A 653 -13.62 -36.40 -10.16
N PRO A 654 -12.35 -36.18 -10.58
CA PRO A 654 -11.24 -35.49 -9.90
C PRO A 654 -11.54 -34.15 -9.22
N ASN A 655 -12.63 -33.49 -9.59
CA ASN A 655 -13.06 -32.21 -9.01
C ASN A 655 -14.60 -32.20 -8.84
N PRO A 656 -15.10 -32.58 -7.67
CA PRO A 656 -16.54 -32.72 -7.40
C PRO A 656 -17.34 -31.42 -7.51
N HIS A 657 -16.73 -30.26 -7.27
CA HIS A 657 -17.39 -28.98 -7.57
C HIS A 657 -17.71 -28.86 -9.06
N HIS A 658 -16.78 -29.24 -9.94
CA HIS A 658 -17.00 -29.20 -11.38
C HIS A 658 -18.00 -30.27 -11.86
N ALA A 659 -18.04 -31.45 -11.22
CA ALA A 659 -19.04 -32.48 -11.51
C ALA A 659 -20.46 -31.96 -11.34
N VAL A 660 -20.67 -31.27 -10.22
CA VAL A 660 -21.96 -30.71 -9.90
C VAL A 660 -22.22 -29.53 -10.83
N LEU A 661 -21.29 -28.58 -10.97
CA LEU A 661 -21.49 -27.37 -11.80
C LEU A 661 -21.72 -27.63 -13.30
N HIS A 662 -21.22 -28.74 -13.84
CA HIS A 662 -21.40 -29.08 -15.25
C HIS A 662 -22.43 -30.21 -15.47
N GLY A 663 -23.03 -30.72 -14.40
CA GLY A 663 -24.13 -31.67 -14.47
C GLY A 663 -25.41 -30.99 -14.97
N ARG A 664 -26.18 -31.68 -15.83
CA ARG A 664 -27.52 -31.22 -16.20
C ARG A 664 -28.52 -31.64 -15.13
N HIS A 665 -28.71 -30.80 -14.12
CA HIS A 665 -29.62 -31.04 -13.00
C HIS A 665 -30.62 -29.89 -12.86
N ASP A 666 -31.88 -30.24 -12.59
CA ASP A 666 -32.98 -29.29 -12.39
C ASP A 666 -33.36 -29.14 -10.90
N LEU A 667 -32.92 -30.07 -10.06
CA LEU A 667 -32.94 -29.97 -8.60
C LEU A 667 -31.62 -30.49 -8.01
N THR A 668 -31.02 -29.71 -7.12
CA THR A 668 -29.81 -30.08 -6.38
C THR A 668 -30.10 -30.03 -4.88
N LEU A 669 -30.02 -31.19 -4.21
CA LEU A 669 -30.24 -31.36 -2.78
C LEU A 669 -28.91 -31.53 -2.05
N LEU A 670 -28.55 -30.61 -1.15
CA LEU A 670 -27.33 -30.69 -0.33
C LEU A 670 -27.65 -31.27 1.05
N VAL A 671 -26.99 -32.36 1.44
CA VAL A 671 -27.17 -33.00 2.76
C VAL A 671 -25.81 -33.35 3.36
N GLY A 672 -25.55 -32.93 4.59
CA GLY A 672 -24.29 -33.24 5.28
C GLY A 672 -23.08 -32.40 4.83
N VAL A 673 -23.31 -31.29 4.16
CA VAL A 673 -22.26 -30.30 3.84
C VAL A 673 -22.01 -29.43 5.07
N HIS A 674 -20.75 -29.14 5.38
CA HIS A 674 -20.38 -28.20 6.42
C HIS A 674 -21.08 -26.85 6.24
N CYS A 675 -21.59 -26.28 7.33
CA CYS A 675 -22.40 -25.06 7.34
C CYS A 675 -21.61 -23.87 6.77
N TYR A 676 -20.33 -23.74 7.14
CA TYR A 676 -19.45 -22.69 6.62
C TYR A 676 -19.11 -22.82 5.12
N ARG A 677 -19.32 -24.01 4.51
CA ARG A 677 -19.10 -24.25 3.07
C ARG A 677 -20.38 -24.19 2.25
N THR A 678 -21.54 -24.32 2.88
CA THR A 678 -22.81 -24.51 2.17
C THR A 678 -23.22 -23.26 1.39
N ASP A 679 -23.08 -22.06 1.95
CA ASP A 679 -23.38 -20.80 1.25
C ASP A 679 -22.48 -20.57 0.03
N PHE A 680 -21.23 -21.03 0.10
CA PHE A 680 -20.32 -21.03 -1.06
C PHE A 680 -20.82 -21.96 -2.16
N VAL A 681 -21.19 -23.20 -1.82
CA VAL A 681 -21.72 -24.18 -2.79
C VAL A 681 -23.00 -23.64 -3.43
N ILE A 682 -23.90 -23.02 -2.65
CA ILE A 682 -25.12 -22.38 -3.17
C ILE A 682 -24.77 -21.28 -4.17
N ARG A 683 -23.84 -20.38 -3.84
CA ARG A 683 -23.43 -19.28 -4.74
C ARG A 683 -22.83 -19.78 -6.04
N LEU A 684 -21.97 -20.81 -5.98
CA LEU A 684 -21.42 -21.45 -7.17
C LEU A 684 -22.52 -22.04 -8.06
N LEU A 685 -23.43 -22.82 -7.47
CA LEU A 685 -24.54 -23.44 -8.19
C LEU A 685 -25.43 -22.38 -8.85
N LYS A 686 -25.82 -21.32 -8.14
CA LYS A 686 -26.63 -20.23 -8.70
C LYS A 686 -25.93 -19.52 -9.87
N LYS A 687 -24.60 -19.35 -9.80
CA LYS A 687 -23.83 -18.63 -10.80
C LYS A 687 -23.63 -19.43 -12.09
N HIS A 688 -23.52 -20.75 -11.99
CA HIS A 688 -23.08 -21.60 -13.10
C HIS A 688 -24.15 -22.58 -13.58
N THR A 689 -25.28 -22.72 -12.87
CA THR A 689 -26.35 -23.67 -13.20
C THR A 689 -27.72 -23.08 -12.96
N ASP A 690 -28.73 -23.52 -13.71
CA ASP A 690 -30.13 -23.11 -13.55
C ASP A 690 -30.91 -24.00 -12.57
N THR A 691 -30.22 -24.71 -11.67
CA THR A 691 -30.83 -25.70 -10.78
C THR A 691 -31.59 -25.07 -9.63
N LYS A 692 -32.69 -25.70 -9.21
CA LYS A 692 -33.30 -25.38 -7.91
C LYS A 692 -32.45 -25.99 -6.81
N ILE A 693 -32.09 -25.19 -5.80
CA ILE A 693 -31.16 -25.60 -4.74
C ILE A 693 -31.94 -25.77 -3.43
N ALA A 694 -31.89 -26.97 -2.86
CA ALA A 694 -32.43 -27.29 -1.55
C ALA A 694 -31.32 -27.76 -0.59
N THR A 695 -31.34 -27.32 0.66
CA THR A 695 -30.32 -27.74 1.66
C THR A 695 -30.96 -28.27 2.93
N LEU A 696 -30.56 -29.47 3.35
CA LEU A 696 -30.99 -30.11 4.59
C LEU A 696 -29.88 -29.97 5.64
N CYS A 697 -29.71 -28.75 6.15
CA CYS A 697 -28.61 -28.35 7.02
C CYS A 697 -28.76 -28.96 8.42
N GLY A 698 -27.67 -29.46 9.00
CA GLY A 698 -27.64 -30.00 10.36
C GLY A 698 -27.66 -28.93 11.47
N LEU A 699 -27.44 -27.67 11.12
CA LEU A 699 -27.32 -26.55 12.06
C LEU A 699 -28.32 -25.43 11.74
N TYR A 700 -27.88 -24.25 11.32
CA TYR A 700 -28.70 -23.03 11.34
C TYR A 700 -29.53 -22.76 10.07
N GLY A 701 -29.40 -23.61 9.03
CA GLY A 701 -30.03 -23.38 7.73
C GLY A 701 -29.30 -22.32 6.89
N HIS A 702 -29.67 -22.23 5.62
CA HIS A 702 -29.04 -21.39 4.58
C HIS A 702 -30.11 -20.66 3.76
N PRO A 703 -30.53 -19.45 4.16
CA PRO A 703 -31.59 -18.68 3.49
C PRO A 703 -31.30 -18.33 2.04
N GLU A 704 -30.04 -18.39 1.63
CA GLU A 704 -29.63 -18.22 0.24
C GLU A 704 -30.11 -19.36 -0.68
N ALA A 705 -30.41 -20.55 -0.15
CA ALA A 705 -31.00 -21.60 -0.95
C ALA A 705 -32.44 -21.27 -1.37
N HIS A 706 -32.94 -21.91 -2.41
CA HIS A 706 -34.37 -21.78 -2.74
C HIS A 706 -35.25 -22.40 -1.64
N LEU A 707 -34.70 -23.40 -0.95
CA LEU A 707 -35.30 -24.07 0.20
C LEU A 707 -34.20 -24.51 1.17
N SER A 708 -34.35 -24.23 2.46
CA SER A 708 -33.40 -24.69 3.47
C SER A 708 -34.10 -25.11 4.76
N THR A 709 -33.72 -26.25 5.33
CA THR A 709 -34.16 -26.67 6.67
C THR A 709 -33.00 -26.58 7.66
N SER A 710 -33.30 -26.10 8.86
CA SER A 710 -32.38 -26.01 10.00
C SER A 710 -32.47 -27.27 10.85
N PHE A 711 -31.41 -27.62 11.58
CA PHE A 711 -31.33 -28.73 12.53
C PHE A 711 -31.90 -30.02 11.95
N THR A 712 -31.51 -30.35 10.72
CA THR A 712 -31.99 -31.52 10.00
C THR A 712 -31.34 -32.77 10.56
N ASP A 713 -32.11 -33.56 11.28
CA ASP A 713 -31.75 -34.83 11.88
C ASP A 713 -32.32 -36.02 11.08
N ALA A 714 -32.15 -37.23 11.59
CA ALA A 714 -32.70 -38.44 10.99
C ALA A 714 -34.24 -38.42 10.95
N GLN A 715 -34.91 -37.83 11.94
CA GLN A 715 -36.37 -37.75 12.00
C GLN A 715 -36.95 -36.89 10.87
N LYS A 716 -36.32 -35.75 10.56
CA LYS A 716 -36.73 -34.91 9.42
C LYS A 716 -36.52 -35.60 8.07
N LEU A 717 -35.47 -36.42 7.93
CA LEU A 717 -35.30 -37.26 6.74
C LEU A 717 -36.38 -38.35 6.66
N GLU A 718 -36.73 -39.00 7.77
CA GLU A 718 -37.83 -39.96 7.84
C GLU A 718 -39.19 -39.31 7.47
N ASP A 719 -39.44 -38.08 7.94
CA ASP A 719 -40.64 -37.33 7.58
C ASP A 719 -40.68 -37.05 6.05
N LEU A 720 -39.54 -36.66 5.45
CA LEU A 720 -39.43 -36.49 4.00
C LEU A 720 -39.65 -37.80 3.24
N ILE A 721 -39.10 -38.91 3.73
CA ILE A 721 -39.31 -40.25 3.16
C ILE A 721 -40.80 -40.60 3.18
N LYS A 722 -41.52 -40.37 4.28
CA LYS A 722 -42.97 -40.64 4.37
C LYS A 722 -43.79 -39.79 3.40
N LEU A 723 -43.31 -38.57 3.11
CA LEU A 723 -43.95 -37.66 2.17
C LEU A 723 -43.72 -38.02 0.70
N LEU A 724 -42.71 -38.85 0.38
CA LEU A 724 -42.37 -39.32 -0.98
C LEU A 724 -43.06 -40.63 -1.30
#